data_AF-A0AAD8AL41-F1
#
_entry.id   AF-A0AAD8AL41-F1
#
_cell.length_a   1.000
_cell.length_b   1.000
_cell.length_c   1.000
_cell.angle_alpha   90.00
_cell.angle_beta   90.00
_cell.angle_gamma   90.00
#
_symmetry.space_group_name_H-M   'P 1'
#
loop_
_entity.id
_entity.type
_entity.pdbx_description
1 polymer ?
#
loop_
_entity_poly.entity_id
_entity_poly.type
_entity_poly.pdbx_seq_one_letter_code
_entity_poly.pdbx_strand_id
1 'polypeptide(L)'
;SRGKTPDLGSRTYKEIFTEQMLRGEETELRKQLIEKSKDGTLKVVSNGDIAKSAPKKRGRWDQTGGDEPTPAKKKATSNNISVASSWDKEDATPASTRWDETPGHGKGGETPGATPGQSTRMWDATPGHATPGHATPGRETPSHDKGASSRRNRWDETPKTERETPGHNSGWAETPRTDRTGAGDLIQETPTPSASKRRSRWDETPSSQMTPGAMTPQTPGTPHTPHGTPHGTPHATPSMMTPSGVTPTGTKAMAMATPTPESSKTVFLEQLQAYRWEREIDERNRPLSDDELDAMFPPGYKVLTPPAGYIPIRTPARKLTATPTPIAGTPAGFFIQQEDKSAKYMDNQPKGNLPFMKPEDAQYFDKLLVEVDEESLSPEEQKERKIMKLLLKIKNGTPPMRKAALRQITDKAREFGAGPLFNQILPLLMSPTLEDQERHLLVKVIDRILYKLDDLVRPYVHKILVVIEPLLIDEDYYARVEGREIISNLAKAAGLATMISTMRPDIDNIDEYVRNTTARAFAVVASALGIPSLLPFLKAVCRSKKSWQARHTGIKIVQQIAILMGCAILPHLKSLVEIIEHGLVDEQQKVRTITALAIAALAEAATPYGIESFDSVLKPLWKGIRTHRGKGLAAFLKAIGYLIPLMDAEYANYYTREVMLILIREFQSPDEEMKKIVLKVVKQCCGTDGVESQYIKDEILPHFFKHFVESQNGFGSKKLQTALQYQRPLSPSSAVFMTKYELVDTTVEIANKVGASEIINRVVDDLKDENEQYRKMVMETIEKIMGNLGAADIDSRLEEQLIDGILYAFQEQTTEDVVMLNGFGTIVNQLGKRVKPYLPQICGTILWRLNNKSAKVRQQAADLISRIAVVMKTCQEEKLMGHLGVVLYEYLGEEYPEVLGSILGALKAIVNVIGMTKMTPPIKDLLPRLTPILKNRHEKVQENCIDLVGRIADRGPEYVSAREWMRICFELLELLKAHKKAIRRATVNTFGYIAKAIGPHDVLATLLNNLKVQERQNRVCTTVAIAIVAETCSPFTVLPALMNEYRVPELNVQNGVLKSLSFLFEYIGEMGKDYIYAVTPLLEDALMDRDLVHRQTACAAIKHMALGVYGFGCEDALIHLLNHVWPNIFETSPHLVQAFMDSIEGLRVALGPNKILQYVLQGLFHPARKVRDVYWKIYNSLYIGGQDALVAGYPRIANDPKNQYIRYELDYIL
;
A
#
# COMPACT_ATOMS: atom_id res chain seq x y z
N SER A 1 -0.85 -4.71 -43.24
CA SER A 1 -0.13 -4.33 -44.47
C SER A 1 -0.04 -2.81 -44.55
N ARG A 2 0.48 -2.22 -45.64
CA ARG A 2 0.44 -0.76 -45.83
C ARG A 2 -0.99 -0.30 -46.13
N GLY A 3 -1.51 0.65 -45.36
CA GLY A 3 -2.64 1.46 -45.80
C GLY A 3 -2.23 2.30 -47.01
N LYS A 4 -2.96 2.19 -48.12
CA LYS A 4 -2.82 3.11 -49.26
C LYS A 4 -3.59 4.40 -48.95
N THR A 5 -3.11 5.53 -49.46
CA THR A 5 -3.94 6.74 -49.63
C THR A 5 -5.16 6.42 -50.50
N PRO A 6 -6.33 7.06 -50.26
CA PRO A 6 -7.49 6.90 -51.13
C PRO A 6 -7.19 7.32 -52.56
N ASP A 7 -7.83 6.66 -53.52
CA ASP A 7 -7.54 6.81 -54.95
C ASP A 7 -8.08 8.14 -55.51
N LEU A 8 -7.37 8.74 -56.46
CA LEU A 8 -7.76 9.99 -57.11
C LEU A 8 -9.07 9.86 -57.91
N GLY A 9 -9.44 8.64 -58.30
CA GLY A 9 -10.65 8.34 -59.05
C GLY A 9 -11.97 8.36 -58.25
N SER A 10 -11.95 8.45 -56.91
CA SER A 10 -13.18 8.39 -56.10
C SER A 10 -13.83 9.74 -55.80
N ARG A 11 -13.40 10.82 -56.46
CA ARG A 11 -13.94 12.18 -56.25
C ARG A 11 -15.19 12.40 -57.10
N THR A 12 -16.28 12.79 -56.47
CA THR A 12 -17.55 13.09 -57.13
C THR A 12 -17.47 14.42 -57.88
N TYR A 13 -18.11 14.54 -59.04
CA TYR A 13 -18.15 15.80 -59.82
C TYR A 13 -18.61 17.01 -58.99
N LYS A 14 -19.56 16.80 -58.07
CA LYS A 14 -20.05 17.82 -57.12
C LYS A 14 -18.93 18.36 -56.21
N GLU A 15 -18.06 17.48 -55.72
CA GLU A 15 -16.96 17.85 -54.81
C GLU A 15 -15.87 18.63 -55.56
N ILE A 16 -15.56 18.23 -56.80
CA ILE A 16 -14.64 18.95 -57.69
C ILE A 16 -15.20 20.35 -58.01
N PHE A 17 -16.50 20.48 -58.24
CA PHE A 17 -17.13 21.77 -58.53
C PHE A 17 -17.11 22.70 -57.30
N THR A 18 -17.35 22.19 -56.09
CA THR A 18 -17.18 22.98 -54.85
C THR A 18 -15.71 23.31 -54.57
N GLU A 19 -14.75 22.43 -54.87
CA GLU A 19 -13.32 22.76 -54.74
C GLU A 19 -12.93 23.88 -55.74
N GLN A 20 -13.52 23.90 -56.93
CA GLN A 20 -13.32 24.98 -57.91
C GLN A 20 -13.97 26.30 -57.48
N MET A 21 -15.19 26.31 -56.93
CA MET A 21 -15.80 27.54 -56.39
C MET A 21 -15.00 28.09 -55.21
N LEU A 22 -14.64 27.25 -54.22
CA LEU A 22 -13.86 27.67 -53.05
C LEU A 22 -12.47 28.21 -53.45
N ARG A 23 -11.82 27.62 -54.47
CA ARG A 23 -10.58 28.18 -55.04
C ARG A 23 -10.82 29.53 -55.74
N GLY A 24 -11.95 29.70 -56.42
CA GLY A 24 -12.37 30.97 -57.00
C GLY A 24 -12.52 32.06 -55.93
N GLU A 25 -13.35 31.80 -54.93
CA GLU A 25 -13.57 32.66 -53.77
C GLU A 25 -12.26 32.99 -53.04
N GLU A 26 -11.36 32.01 -52.85
CA GLU A 26 -10.04 32.25 -52.26
C GLU A 26 -9.19 33.19 -53.12
N THR A 27 -9.17 33.02 -54.45
CA THR A 27 -8.42 33.94 -55.33
C THR A 27 -9.02 35.35 -55.36
N GLU A 28 -10.35 35.48 -55.25
CA GLU A 28 -11.02 36.78 -55.23
C GLU A 28 -10.83 37.49 -53.88
N LEU A 29 -10.94 36.77 -52.75
CA LEU A 29 -10.58 37.29 -51.42
C LEU A 29 -9.11 37.70 -51.33
N ARG A 30 -8.18 36.89 -51.88
CA ARG A 30 -6.76 37.26 -51.99
C ARG A 30 -6.55 38.52 -52.84
N LYS A 31 -7.31 38.70 -53.93
CA LYS A 31 -7.27 39.92 -54.76
C LYS A 31 -7.78 41.14 -53.99
N GLN A 32 -8.92 41.02 -53.29
CA GLN A 32 -9.46 42.09 -52.43
C GLN A 32 -8.52 42.45 -51.27
N LEU A 33 -7.83 41.47 -50.67
CA LEU A 33 -6.79 41.71 -49.66
C LEU A 33 -5.60 42.49 -50.25
N ILE A 34 -5.18 42.18 -51.48
CA ILE A 34 -4.10 42.91 -52.16
C ILE A 34 -4.54 44.34 -52.53
N GLU A 35 -5.79 44.54 -52.95
CA GLU A 35 -6.34 45.88 -53.26
C GLU A 35 -6.47 46.73 -51.99
N LYS A 36 -7.12 46.22 -50.93
CA LYS A 36 -7.20 46.90 -49.62
C LYS A 36 -5.83 47.13 -48.96
N SER A 37 -4.81 46.35 -49.34
CA SER A 37 -3.42 46.54 -48.91
C SER A 37 -2.71 47.65 -49.71
N LYS A 38 -3.04 47.86 -50.99
CA LYS A 38 -2.56 49.00 -51.78
C LYS A 38 -3.21 50.31 -51.33
N ASP A 39 -4.50 50.25 -51.00
CA ASP A 39 -5.29 51.40 -50.51
C ASP A 39 -4.95 51.78 -49.05
N GLY A 40 -4.06 51.04 -48.38
CA GLY A 40 -3.58 51.34 -47.03
C GLY A 40 -4.61 51.19 -45.91
N THR A 41 -5.80 50.63 -46.20
CA THR A 41 -6.90 50.50 -45.23
C THR A 41 -6.78 49.26 -44.33
N LEU A 42 -5.92 48.31 -44.70
CA LEU A 42 -5.70 47.06 -43.96
C LEU A 42 -4.88 47.26 -42.68
N LYS A 43 -5.56 47.35 -41.53
CA LYS A 43 -4.94 47.31 -40.20
C LYS A 43 -4.85 45.87 -39.68
N VAL A 44 -3.64 45.42 -39.35
CA VAL A 44 -3.42 44.12 -38.68
C VAL A 44 -3.74 44.26 -37.19
N VAL A 45 -4.71 43.49 -36.70
CA VAL A 45 -4.99 43.36 -35.26
C VAL A 45 -4.03 42.33 -34.67
N SER A 46 -3.18 42.75 -33.73
CA SER A 46 -2.18 41.89 -33.11
C SER A 46 -2.64 41.37 -31.75
N ASN A 47 -2.86 40.05 -31.65
CA ASN A 47 -2.96 39.37 -30.36
C ASN A 47 -1.57 38.95 -29.86
N GLY A 48 -0.87 39.90 -29.22
CA GLY A 48 -0.15 39.60 -27.99
C GLY A 48 1.31 39.14 -28.03
N ASP A 49 1.93 38.87 -29.19
CA ASP A 49 3.33 38.41 -29.24
C ASP A 49 4.32 39.41 -29.88
N ILE A 50 5.52 39.52 -29.30
CA ILE A 50 6.52 40.54 -29.65
C ILE A 50 7.50 40.05 -30.72
N ALA A 51 7.71 40.88 -31.74
CA ALA A 51 8.39 40.50 -32.97
C ALA A 51 9.89 40.20 -32.83
N LYS A 52 10.38 39.23 -33.62
CA LYS A 52 11.77 39.11 -34.05
C LYS A 52 11.87 39.18 -35.58
N SER A 53 12.91 39.84 -36.07
CA SER A 53 13.04 40.24 -37.48
C SER A 53 13.49 39.09 -38.40
N ALA A 54 12.96 39.07 -39.63
CA ALA A 54 13.20 38.01 -40.60
C ALA A 54 14.49 38.19 -41.42
N PRO A 55 15.20 37.09 -41.78
CA PRO A 55 16.29 37.14 -42.75
C PRO A 55 15.75 37.24 -44.18
N LYS A 56 16.29 38.16 -44.99
CA LYS A 56 15.92 38.30 -46.41
C LYS A 56 16.67 37.28 -47.29
N LYS A 57 15.96 36.77 -48.32
CA LYS A 57 16.53 35.93 -49.38
C LYS A 57 17.61 36.70 -50.17
N ARG A 58 18.67 36.00 -50.59
CA ARG A 58 19.53 36.44 -51.71
C ARG A 58 18.95 35.95 -53.04
N GLY A 59 19.12 36.77 -54.08
CA GLY A 59 18.92 36.38 -55.48
C GLY A 59 20.25 36.29 -56.24
N ARG A 60 20.25 35.52 -57.33
CA ARG A 60 21.20 35.67 -58.46
C ARG A 60 20.99 37.05 -59.12
N TRP A 61 21.87 37.58 -59.96
CA TRP A 61 22.81 36.90 -60.86
C TRP A 61 24.07 37.76 -61.12
N ASP A 62 24.91 37.27 -62.03
CA ASP A 62 26.25 37.75 -62.38
C ASP A 62 26.28 39.20 -62.91
N GLN A 63 27.24 40.03 -62.45
CA GLN A 63 28.14 40.82 -63.32
C GLN A 63 29.23 41.59 -62.54
N THR A 64 30.16 42.19 -63.29
CA THR A 64 31.53 42.58 -62.92
C THR A 64 31.77 44.07 -62.65
N GLY A 65 32.58 44.37 -61.62
CA GLY A 65 33.61 45.44 -61.64
C GLY A 65 33.21 46.89 -61.29
N GLY A 66 34.20 47.70 -60.92
CA GLY A 66 34.16 49.17 -60.96
C GLY A 66 34.11 49.93 -59.62
N ASP A 67 35.29 50.22 -59.06
CA ASP A 67 35.77 51.50 -58.47
C ASP A 67 35.00 52.31 -57.38
N GLU A 68 35.78 53.17 -56.71
CA GLU A 68 35.41 54.20 -55.70
C GLU A 68 34.90 55.52 -56.38
N PRO A 69 34.56 56.66 -55.70
CA PRO A 69 34.69 57.00 -54.27
C PRO A 69 33.58 57.86 -53.57
N THR A 70 33.82 58.08 -52.27
CA THR A 70 33.42 59.12 -51.25
C THR A 70 32.78 60.50 -51.66
N PRO A 71 32.31 61.40 -50.73
CA PRO A 71 31.60 61.26 -49.42
C PRO A 71 30.62 62.42 -48.95
N ALA A 72 30.04 62.29 -47.72
CA ALA A 72 29.98 63.30 -46.61
C ALA A 72 28.77 64.24 -46.27
N LYS A 73 28.67 64.55 -44.94
CA LYS A 73 28.05 65.71 -44.20
C LYS A 73 26.51 65.79 -43.99
N LYS A 74 25.94 66.59 -43.04
CA LYS A 74 26.19 66.86 -41.56
C LYS A 74 25.12 67.86 -40.98
N LYS A 75 24.95 67.89 -39.62
CA LYS A 75 24.30 68.95 -38.75
C LYS A 75 22.74 69.10 -38.76
N ALA A 76 22.06 69.78 -37.80
CA ALA A 76 22.23 70.01 -36.33
C ALA A 76 21.12 70.91 -35.68
N THR A 77 21.04 70.91 -34.32
CA THR A 77 20.55 71.97 -33.37
C THR A 77 19.06 72.43 -33.37
N SER A 78 18.44 72.98 -32.29
CA SER A 78 18.55 72.89 -30.79
C SER A 78 17.48 73.79 -30.09
N ASN A 79 17.55 73.98 -28.75
CA ASN A 79 16.97 75.07 -27.90
C ASN A 79 15.48 74.97 -27.43
N ASN A 80 15.08 75.41 -26.22
CA ASN A 80 15.79 75.59 -24.93
C ASN A 80 14.80 75.83 -23.74
N ILE A 81 15.29 75.69 -22.48
CA ILE A 81 14.70 76.29 -21.23
C ILE A 81 13.32 75.70 -20.80
N SER A 82 12.86 75.62 -19.54
CA SER A 82 13.39 75.59 -18.14
C SER A 82 12.16 75.31 -17.20
N VAL A 83 12.05 75.42 -15.86
CA VAL A 83 12.81 75.21 -14.59
C VAL A 83 11.81 75.61 -13.48
N ALA A 84 11.63 74.99 -12.30
CA ALA A 84 12.01 73.70 -11.70
C ALA A 84 11.09 73.51 -10.44
N SER A 85 11.05 72.41 -9.67
CA SER A 85 11.88 71.20 -9.62
C SER A 85 11.02 69.92 -9.79
N SER A 86 10.90 68.87 -8.96
CA SER A 86 11.36 68.55 -7.59
C SER A 86 11.63 67.03 -7.45
N TRP A 87 12.58 66.69 -6.57
CA TRP A 87 12.94 65.35 -6.04
C TRP A 87 12.28 64.10 -6.68
N ASP A 88 12.88 63.58 -7.75
CA ASP A 88 13.45 62.20 -7.79
C ASP A 88 14.16 61.94 -9.14
N LYS A 89 15.51 61.80 -9.13
CA LYS A 89 16.44 61.54 -10.25
C LYS A 89 17.88 61.40 -9.70
N GLU A 90 18.87 60.71 -10.28
CA GLU A 90 18.94 59.67 -11.34
C GLU A 90 20.39 59.07 -11.35
N ASP A 91 20.67 58.06 -12.18
CA ASP A 91 22.01 57.45 -12.36
C ASP A 91 23.04 58.35 -13.11
N ALA A 92 24.34 58.08 -12.95
CA ALA A 92 25.43 58.63 -13.78
C ALA A 92 26.65 57.68 -13.93
N THR A 93 27.37 57.78 -15.06
CA THR A 93 28.47 56.88 -15.56
C THR A 93 29.47 57.71 -16.43
N PRO A 94 30.51 57.21 -17.18
CA PRO A 94 30.96 55.84 -17.51
C PRO A 94 32.53 55.65 -17.58
N ALA A 95 33.00 54.79 -18.51
CA ALA A 95 34.35 54.73 -19.15
C ALA A 95 35.50 53.92 -18.49
N SER A 96 36.51 53.37 -19.21
CA SER A 96 36.60 52.82 -20.60
C SER A 96 38.01 52.23 -20.91
N THR A 97 38.13 51.04 -21.54
CA THR A 97 39.35 50.59 -22.30
C THR A 97 39.04 49.41 -23.26
N ARG A 98 40.04 49.00 -24.07
CA ARG A 98 39.97 48.84 -25.55
C ARG A 98 40.86 47.68 -26.08
N TRP A 99 40.98 47.53 -27.42
CA TRP A 99 41.75 46.60 -28.27
C TRP A 99 40.92 45.35 -28.69
N ASP A 100 40.74 44.95 -29.96
CA ASP A 100 41.56 44.95 -31.22
C ASP A 100 42.62 43.80 -31.24
N GLU A 101 42.85 42.97 -32.28
CA GLU A 101 42.22 42.76 -33.61
C GLU A 101 42.70 41.43 -34.32
N THR A 102 41.82 40.69 -35.03
CA THR A 102 42.10 39.86 -36.25
C THR A 102 43.09 38.62 -36.18
N PRO A 103 43.59 38.00 -37.30
CA PRO A 103 42.86 36.97 -38.08
C PRO A 103 43.65 35.69 -38.54
N GLY A 104 42.97 34.73 -39.18
CA GLY A 104 43.55 33.66 -40.05
C GLY A 104 42.51 32.58 -40.45
N HIS A 105 42.06 32.46 -41.71
CA HIS A 105 42.60 31.63 -42.81
C HIS A 105 42.81 30.12 -42.49
N GLY A 106 42.30 29.14 -43.26
CA GLY A 106 41.32 29.16 -44.38
C GLY A 106 41.46 27.94 -45.34
N LYS A 107 40.41 27.65 -46.15
CA LYS A 107 40.33 26.62 -47.25
C LYS A 107 40.55 25.14 -46.84
N GLY A 108 39.84 24.12 -47.37
CA GLY A 108 38.68 24.09 -48.27
C GLY A 108 38.59 22.75 -49.05
N GLY A 109 37.37 22.26 -49.35
CA GLY A 109 37.12 21.02 -50.13
C GLY A 109 37.19 19.70 -49.32
N GLU A 110 36.56 18.59 -49.69
CA GLU A 110 35.59 18.30 -50.78
C GLU A 110 34.49 17.29 -50.35
N THR A 111 33.52 17.04 -51.23
CA THR A 111 32.28 16.21 -51.11
C THR A 111 32.48 14.68 -51.23
N PRO A 112 31.45 13.79 -51.17
CA PRO A 112 30.00 13.96 -50.88
C PRO A 112 29.38 12.97 -49.83
N GLY A 113 28.14 13.21 -49.38
CA GLY A 113 27.35 12.21 -48.60
C GLY A 113 25.90 12.60 -48.24
N ALA A 114 24.94 11.88 -48.83
CA ALA A 114 23.47 11.89 -48.68
C ALA A 114 22.73 12.64 -47.53
N THR A 115 21.68 13.40 -47.92
CA THR A 115 20.47 13.79 -47.16
C THR A 115 19.49 12.62 -46.91
N PRO A 116 18.35 12.74 -46.16
CA PRO A 116 17.80 13.89 -45.41
C PRO A 116 17.38 13.61 -43.94
N GLY A 117 16.95 14.64 -43.19
CA GLY A 117 16.18 14.44 -41.95
C GLY A 117 15.72 15.73 -41.25
N GLN A 118 14.41 16.00 -41.23
CA GLN A 118 13.82 17.07 -40.42
C GLN A 118 12.34 16.78 -40.10
N SER A 119 12.03 16.47 -38.83
CA SER A 119 10.65 16.54 -38.31
C SER A 119 10.61 16.53 -36.78
N THR A 120 10.04 17.58 -36.18
CA THR A 120 9.73 17.62 -34.73
C THR A 120 8.24 17.33 -34.54
N ARG A 121 7.91 16.24 -33.83
CA ARG A 121 6.58 15.90 -33.26
C ARG A 121 6.84 15.12 -31.96
N MET A 122 6.08 15.22 -30.86
CA MET A 122 4.69 15.64 -30.59
C MET A 122 3.62 14.54 -30.79
N TRP A 123 3.53 13.69 -29.75
CA TRP A 123 2.39 12.90 -29.23
C TRP A 123 1.67 11.80 -30.06
N ASP A 124 1.27 10.79 -29.27
CA ASP A 124 0.22 9.76 -29.40
C ASP A 124 0.26 8.57 -30.40
N ALA A 125 0.35 7.39 -29.76
CA ALA A 125 -0.55 6.23 -29.84
C ALA A 125 -0.89 5.57 -31.20
N THR A 126 -0.45 4.31 -31.33
CA THR A 126 -0.72 3.42 -32.48
C THR A 126 -1.88 2.44 -32.20
N PRO A 127 -2.97 2.43 -33.00
CA PRO A 127 -3.91 1.32 -33.04
C PRO A 127 -3.38 0.14 -33.89
N GLY A 128 -3.67 -1.09 -33.48
CA GLY A 128 -3.20 -2.31 -34.17
C GLY A 128 -3.90 -2.56 -35.53
N HIS A 129 -3.14 -3.04 -36.52
CA HIS A 129 -3.61 -3.18 -37.90
C HIS A 129 -3.71 -4.65 -38.35
N ALA A 130 -4.94 -5.20 -38.36
CA ALA A 130 -5.23 -6.42 -39.11
C ALA A 130 -5.28 -6.14 -40.63
N THR A 131 -5.28 -7.18 -41.47
CA THR A 131 -5.45 -7.05 -42.93
C THR A 131 -6.26 -8.22 -43.49
N PRO A 132 -7.45 -7.99 -44.09
CA PRO A 132 -8.25 -9.02 -44.74
C PRO A 132 -7.94 -9.12 -46.25
N GLY A 133 -8.31 -10.25 -46.88
CA GLY A 133 -8.39 -10.33 -48.34
C GLY A 133 -8.23 -11.72 -48.96
N HIS A 134 -9.29 -12.53 -49.00
CA HIS A 134 -9.57 -13.49 -50.09
C HIS A 134 -11.07 -13.86 -50.09
N ALA A 135 -11.61 -14.33 -51.23
CA ALA A 135 -13.06 -14.38 -51.47
C ALA A 135 -13.64 -15.80 -51.71
N THR A 136 -14.96 -15.88 -51.46
CA THR A 136 -16.05 -16.82 -51.84
C THR A 136 -15.87 -17.79 -53.03
N PRO A 137 -16.72 -18.85 -53.20
CA PRO A 137 -18.03 -19.12 -52.56
C PRO A 137 -18.39 -20.58 -52.09
N GLY A 138 -19.25 -20.68 -51.07
CA GLY A 138 -20.49 -21.51 -51.06
C GLY A 138 -20.48 -23.03 -50.76
N ARG A 139 -21.12 -23.44 -49.64
CA ARG A 139 -22.00 -24.63 -49.50
C ARG A 139 -22.93 -24.53 -48.26
N GLU A 140 -23.88 -25.46 -48.09
CA GLU A 140 -25.11 -25.28 -47.29
C GLU A 140 -25.12 -25.93 -45.87
N THR A 141 -25.46 -25.12 -44.85
CA THR A 141 -26.21 -25.52 -43.61
C THR A 141 -25.57 -26.56 -42.64
N PRO A 142 -26.14 -26.81 -41.44
CA PRO A 142 -26.18 -25.86 -40.33
C PRO A 142 -25.75 -26.46 -38.97
N SER A 143 -25.27 -25.66 -38.00
CA SER A 143 -25.53 -25.82 -36.53
C SER A 143 -24.72 -24.82 -35.68
N HIS A 144 -25.22 -24.52 -34.47
CA HIS A 144 -24.55 -23.93 -33.29
C HIS A 144 -23.27 -23.09 -33.46
N ASP A 145 -23.38 -21.77 -33.20
CA ASP A 145 -22.96 -21.26 -31.87
C ASP A 145 -23.69 -19.95 -31.49
N LYS A 146 -23.74 -19.60 -30.19
CA LYS A 146 -24.29 -18.35 -29.64
C LYS A 146 -23.30 -17.70 -28.68
N GLY A 147 -22.42 -16.85 -29.20
CA GLY A 147 -21.50 -16.03 -28.39
C GLY A 147 -22.22 -14.90 -27.64
N ALA A 148 -22.77 -15.19 -26.46
CA ALA A 148 -23.34 -14.18 -25.57
C ALA A 148 -22.23 -13.38 -24.85
N SER A 149 -22.25 -12.05 -24.97
CA SER A 149 -21.26 -11.18 -24.33
C SER A 149 -21.51 -11.05 -22.83
N SER A 150 -20.63 -11.61 -21.99
CA SER A 150 -20.69 -11.43 -20.54
C SER A 150 -20.24 -10.01 -20.14
N ARG A 151 -21.17 -9.05 -20.14
CA ARG A 151 -20.99 -7.77 -19.41
C ARG A 151 -20.76 -8.12 -17.93
N ARG A 152 -19.65 -7.64 -17.33
CA ARG A 152 -19.36 -7.84 -15.90
C ARG A 152 -20.07 -6.75 -15.10
N ASN A 153 -20.85 -7.14 -14.09
CA ASN A 153 -21.62 -6.20 -13.27
C ASN A 153 -20.76 -5.44 -12.26
N ARG A 154 -21.19 -4.20 -11.97
CA ARG A 154 -20.39 -3.13 -11.36
C ARG A 154 -20.00 -3.34 -9.88
N TRP A 155 -20.39 -4.46 -9.28
CA TRP A 155 -20.07 -4.80 -7.89
C TRP A 155 -18.60 -5.15 -7.63
N ASP A 156 -17.81 -5.41 -8.67
CA ASP A 156 -16.35 -5.55 -8.56
C ASP A 156 -15.62 -4.22 -8.30
N GLU A 157 -16.28 -3.06 -8.47
CA GLU A 157 -15.72 -1.74 -8.14
C GLU A 157 -16.16 -1.23 -6.75
N THR A 158 -15.38 -1.53 -5.71
CA THR A 158 -15.41 -0.67 -4.50
C THR A 158 -14.77 0.69 -4.80
N PRO A 159 -15.29 1.80 -4.25
CA PRO A 159 -14.67 3.11 -4.42
C PRO A 159 -13.23 3.09 -3.91
N LYS A 160 -12.31 3.69 -4.68
CA LYS A 160 -10.89 3.80 -4.33
C LYS A 160 -10.72 4.67 -3.08
N THR A 161 -10.68 4.05 -1.91
CA THR A 161 -9.82 4.55 -0.83
C THR A 161 -8.39 4.27 -1.25
N GLU A 162 -7.56 5.31 -1.37
CA GLU A 162 -6.14 5.17 -1.74
C GLU A 162 -5.39 4.36 -0.67
N ARG A 163 -5.22 3.07 -0.96
CA ARG A 163 -4.47 2.13 -0.15
C ARG A 163 -3.81 1.12 -1.08
N GLU A 164 -2.75 1.57 -1.73
CA GLU A 164 -1.88 0.70 -2.50
C GLU A 164 -1.24 -0.32 -1.54
N THR A 165 -1.53 -1.60 -1.77
CA THR A 165 -0.71 -2.70 -1.23
C THR A 165 0.23 -3.19 -2.33
N PRO A 166 1.49 -3.52 -2.02
CA PRO A 166 2.57 -3.19 -2.95
C PRO A 166 2.70 -4.17 -4.12
N GLY A 167 3.12 -3.63 -5.27
CA GLY A 167 3.96 -4.42 -6.17
C GLY A 167 5.29 -4.72 -5.45
N HIS A 168 5.83 -5.93 -5.61
CA HIS A 168 7.04 -6.37 -4.93
C HIS A 168 8.30 -5.66 -5.47
N ASN A 169 8.56 -4.43 -5.00
CA ASN A 169 9.75 -3.63 -5.29
C ASN A 169 10.11 -2.74 -4.10
N SER A 170 10.71 -3.32 -3.05
CA SER A 170 11.12 -2.55 -1.86
C SER A 170 12.31 -3.17 -1.10
N GLY A 171 13.45 -3.31 -1.78
CA GLY A 171 14.73 -3.62 -1.10
C GLY A 171 15.27 -2.39 -0.37
N TRP A 172 14.91 -2.20 0.90
CA TRP A 172 15.43 -1.10 1.73
C TRP A 172 16.83 -1.41 2.27
N ALA A 173 17.67 -0.38 2.36
CA ALA A 173 19.03 -0.47 2.89
C ALA A 173 19.11 0.01 4.36
N GLU A 174 19.83 -0.74 5.18
CA GLU A 174 20.16 -0.37 6.56
C GLU A 174 21.34 0.62 6.64
N THR A 175 21.46 1.33 7.76
CA THR A 175 22.64 2.13 8.12
C THR A 175 23.46 1.46 9.22
N PRO A 176 24.80 1.63 9.25
CA PRO A 176 25.70 0.67 9.89
C PRO A 176 25.86 0.85 11.40
N ARG A 177 26.12 -0.26 12.11
CA ARG A 177 26.81 -0.23 13.40
C ARG A 177 28.32 -0.12 13.19
N THR A 178 28.95 0.76 13.96
CA THR A 178 30.41 0.89 14.05
C THR A 178 30.99 -0.08 15.07
N ASP A 179 32.14 -0.70 14.77
CA ASP A 179 32.95 -1.40 15.77
C ASP A 179 34.42 -0.92 15.73
N ARG A 180 35.18 -1.12 16.82
CA ARG A 180 36.33 -0.26 17.13
C ARG A 180 37.53 -1.00 17.77
N THR A 181 38.58 -1.24 16.98
CA THR A 181 39.96 -1.59 17.40
C THR A 181 40.91 -1.46 16.20
N GLY A 182 42.19 -1.05 16.30
CA GLY A 182 42.94 -0.43 17.40
C GLY A 182 44.46 -0.75 17.34
N ALA A 183 45.36 0.21 17.59
CA ALA A 183 46.77 -0.01 17.96
C ALA A 183 47.52 1.31 18.32
N GLY A 184 48.16 1.34 19.51
CA GLY A 184 49.21 2.28 19.98
C GLY A 184 48.89 3.78 20.12
N ASP A 185 49.59 4.58 20.94
CA ASP A 185 50.55 4.37 22.06
C ASP A 185 50.86 5.79 22.66
N LEU A 186 51.50 6.05 23.81
CA LEU A 186 52.12 5.28 24.92
C LEU A 186 52.24 6.23 26.15
N ILE A 187 52.29 5.72 27.40
CA ILE A 187 52.78 6.44 28.63
C ILE A 187 51.89 7.65 29.09
N GLN A 188 51.73 8.08 30.35
CA GLN A 188 51.93 7.59 31.74
C GLN A 188 50.78 8.25 32.60
N GLU A 189 50.56 8.14 33.92
CA GLU A 189 51.27 7.58 35.09
C GLU A 189 50.23 7.19 36.19
N THR A 190 50.67 6.86 37.42
CA THR A 190 49.80 6.67 38.62
C THR A 190 50.52 7.09 39.91
N PRO A 191 49.80 7.41 41.00
CA PRO A 191 49.62 6.36 42.01
C PRO A 191 48.21 6.27 42.62
N THR A 192 47.80 5.04 42.98
CA THR A 192 46.54 4.72 43.69
C THR A 192 46.75 4.53 45.20
N PRO A 193 45.69 4.67 46.02
CA PRO A 193 45.07 3.43 46.56
C PRO A 193 43.52 3.52 46.63
N SER A 194 42.77 2.43 46.84
CA SER A 194 42.93 1.00 46.51
C SER A 194 41.57 0.29 46.76
N ALA A 195 41.30 -0.81 46.06
CA ALA A 195 40.15 -1.73 46.24
C ALA A 195 38.72 -1.16 46.02
N SER A 196 37.73 -1.92 45.53
CA SER A 196 37.79 -3.18 44.78
C SER A 196 36.51 -3.40 43.94
N LYS A 197 36.62 -4.13 42.83
CA LYS A 197 35.47 -4.70 42.12
C LYS A 197 34.96 -5.94 42.86
N ARG A 198 33.65 -6.21 42.83
CA ARG A 198 33.15 -7.60 42.82
C ARG A 198 31.92 -7.77 41.92
N ARG A 199 31.92 -8.88 41.17
CA ARG A 199 30.82 -9.32 40.30
C ARG A 199 29.77 -10.07 41.11
N SER A 200 28.60 -10.26 40.48
CA SER A 200 27.63 -11.32 40.78
C SER A 200 28.28 -12.61 41.29
N ARG A 201 27.75 -13.16 42.39
CA ARG A 201 28.09 -14.48 42.91
C ARG A 201 26.98 -15.04 43.83
N TRP A 202 26.01 -15.69 43.20
CA TRP A 202 25.56 -17.04 43.55
C TRP A 202 25.73 -17.84 42.24
N ASP A 203 26.18 -19.09 42.22
CA ASP A 203 25.96 -20.15 43.22
C ASP A 203 27.20 -20.63 44.02
N GLU A 204 26.94 -21.73 44.74
CA GLU A 204 27.82 -22.78 45.29
C GLU A 204 28.53 -22.59 46.65
N THR A 205 28.18 -23.54 47.54
CA THR A 205 28.94 -24.04 48.68
C THR A 205 30.14 -24.90 48.25
N PRO A 206 31.20 -25.06 49.06
CA PRO A 206 32.54 -25.39 48.54
C PRO A 206 33.02 -26.85 48.70
N SER A 207 33.98 -27.21 47.84
CA SER A 207 34.95 -28.34 47.93
C SER A 207 34.39 -29.77 47.73
N SER A 208 35.15 -30.73 47.18
CA SER A 208 36.62 -30.90 47.22
C SER A 208 37.31 -31.30 45.89
N GLN A 209 38.64 -31.44 45.96
CA GLN A 209 39.59 -31.76 44.87
C GLN A 209 39.59 -33.29 44.53
N MET A 210 40.24 -33.85 43.50
CA MET A 210 41.36 -33.40 42.65
C MET A 210 41.41 -34.13 41.27
N THR A 211 42.37 -33.76 40.40
CA THR A 211 42.69 -34.29 39.04
C THR A 211 43.55 -35.59 39.07
N PRO A 212 44.09 -36.18 37.95
CA PRO A 212 43.97 -35.91 36.49
C PRO A 212 43.83 -37.18 35.57
N GLY A 213 43.82 -36.97 34.24
CA GLY A 213 44.79 -37.65 33.35
C GLY A 213 44.37 -38.89 32.51
N ALA A 214 44.41 -38.74 31.18
CA ALA A 214 44.08 -39.73 30.15
C ALA A 214 45.05 -40.93 29.99
N MET A 215 44.55 -42.06 29.44
CA MET A 215 45.08 -42.69 28.21
C MET A 215 44.20 -43.84 27.65
N THR A 216 44.36 -44.12 26.35
CA THR A 216 43.80 -45.21 25.49
C THR A 216 44.58 -46.54 25.69
N PRO A 217 44.17 -47.76 25.19
CA PRO A 217 43.53 -48.00 23.88
C PRO A 217 42.65 -49.27 23.62
N GLN A 218 42.26 -49.41 22.33
CA GLN A 218 42.02 -50.65 21.55
C GLN A 218 40.68 -51.41 21.54
N THR A 219 40.31 -51.78 20.30
CA THR A 219 39.27 -52.69 19.78
C THR A 219 39.83 -54.13 19.62
N PRO A 220 39.11 -55.19 19.14
CA PRO A 220 37.74 -55.26 18.57
C PRO A 220 36.85 -56.43 19.09
N GLY A 221 35.61 -56.59 18.57
CA GLY A 221 34.87 -57.87 18.72
C GLY A 221 33.34 -57.87 18.48
N THR A 222 32.91 -58.16 17.26
CA THR A 222 31.64 -58.89 16.94
C THR A 222 31.90 -60.42 17.05
N PRO A 223 30.93 -61.37 17.15
CA PRO A 223 29.64 -61.39 16.42
C PRO A 223 28.44 -62.16 17.10
N HIS A 224 27.46 -62.56 16.26
CA HIS A 224 26.39 -63.58 16.41
C HIS A 224 24.94 -63.17 16.76
N THR A 225 24.14 -63.03 15.69
CA THR A 225 22.75 -63.53 15.59
C THR A 225 22.73 -65.06 15.47
N PRO A 226 21.61 -65.78 15.79
CA PRO A 226 20.68 -66.16 14.69
C PRO A 226 19.19 -66.43 15.05
N HIS A 227 18.31 -66.22 14.06
CA HIS A 227 17.05 -66.96 13.73
C HIS A 227 15.88 -67.08 14.76
N GLY A 228 14.63 -67.09 14.28
CA GLY A 228 13.47 -67.45 15.15
C GLY A 228 12.02 -67.12 14.75
N THR A 229 11.62 -66.99 13.47
CA THR A 229 10.18 -67.01 13.09
C THR A 229 9.59 -68.42 13.24
N PRO A 230 8.32 -68.65 13.66
CA PRO A 230 7.15 -68.09 12.94
C PRO A 230 5.84 -67.77 13.74
N HIS A 231 4.89 -67.20 12.99
CA HIS A 231 3.41 -67.11 13.11
C HIS A 231 2.66 -67.80 14.29
N GLY A 232 1.64 -67.11 14.84
CA GLY A 232 0.60 -67.75 15.68
C GLY A 232 -0.41 -66.82 16.41
N THR A 233 -1.38 -66.24 15.71
CA THR A 233 -2.62 -65.64 16.29
C THR A 233 -3.69 -66.74 16.56
N PRO A 234 -4.70 -66.62 17.46
CA PRO A 234 -5.52 -65.40 17.69
C PRO A 234 -6.04 -65.16 19.16
N HIS A 235 -7.09 -64.33 19.30
CA HIS A 235 -7.68 -63.79 20.54
C HIS A 235 -8.23 -64.82 21.56
N ALA A 236 -8.14 -64.51 22.88
CA ALA A 236 -9.29 -64.18 23.76
C ALA A 236 -8.88 -63.81 25.22
N THR A 237 -9.76 -63.06 25.89
CA THR A 237 -9.79 -62.53 27.29
C THR A 237 -10.11 -63.57 28.39
N PRO A 238 -10.09 -63.27 29.74
CA PRO A 238 -9.44 -62.18 30.53
C PRO A 238 -8.87 -62.53 31.95
N SER A 239 -8.23 -61.53 32.60
CA SER A 239 -8.28 -61.19 34.06
C SER A 239 -7.32 -61.80 35.12
N MET A 240 -7.19 -61.05 36.23
CA MET A 240 -6.44 -61.29 37.50
C MET A 240 -4.89 -61.20 37.38
N MET A 241 -4.11 -60.81 38.40
CA MET A 241 -4.37 -60.73 39.86
C MET A 241 -3.62 -59.55 40.56
N THR A 242 -4.00 -59.23 41.81
CA THR A 242 -3.47 -58.12 42.66
C THR A 242 -2.22 -58.49 43.48
N PRO A 243 -1.56 -57.53 44.19
CA PRO A 243 -1.92 -57.31 45.60
C PRO A 243 -1.91 -55.84 46.11
N SER A 244 -2.69 -55.57 47.16
CA SER A 244 -2.70 -54.33 48.00
C SER A 244 -1.58 -54.35 49.07
N GLY A 245 -1.25 -53.32 49.87
CA GLY A 245 -1.71 -51.93 50.07
C GLY A 245 -0.51 -51.06 50.52
N VAL A 246 -0.58 -49.86 51.14
CA VAL A 246 -1.56 -49.22 52.04
C VAL A 246 -1.47 -47.68 51.89
N THR A 247 -2.51 -46.91 52.26
CA THR A 247 -2.51 -45.43 52.20
C THR A 247 -1.94 -44.75 53.47
N PRO A 248 -1.06 -43.74 53.35
CA PRO A 248 -0.86 -42.72 54.38
C PRO A 248 -1.88 -41.59 54.23
N THR A 249 -2.72 -41.38 55.24
CA THR A 249 -3.70 -40.28 55.28
C THR A 249 -3.02 -38.95 55.62
N GLY A 250 -3.30 -37.88 54.85
CA GLY A 250 -2.74 -36.56 55.13
C GLY A 250 -3.23 -35.46 54.18
N THR A 251 -3.36 -34.24 54.70
CA THR A 251 -4.05 -33.09 54.07
C THR A 251 -3.30 -32.43 52.88
N LYS A 252 -2.46 -33.19 52.16
CA LYS A 252 -1.61 -32.67 51.06
C LYS A 252 -1.71 -33.45 49.74
N ALA A 253 -2.68 -34.37 49.60
CA ALA A 253 -2.87 -35.16 48.38
C ALA A 253 -3.99 -34.67 47.42
N MET A 254 -4.77 -33.65 47.81
CA MET A 254 -5.95 -33.15 47.07
C MET A 254 -5.64 -32.01 46.06
N ALA A 255 -4.39 -31.84 45.62
CA ALA A 255 -3.94 -30.67 44.86
C ALA A 255 -3.41 -30.98 43.43
N MET A 256 -3.51 -32.23 42.96
CA MET A 256 -2.93 -32.69 41.68
C MET A 256 -3.91 -33.60 40.92
N ALA A 257 -4.99 -33.02 40.37
CA ALA A 257 -5.88 -33.70 39.43
C ALA A 257 -6.42 -32.70 38.39
N THR A 258 -6.43 -33.10 37.12
CA THR A 258 -6.93 -32.27 36.00
C THR A 258 -8.46 -32.26 35.94
N PRO A 259 -9.11 -31.09 35.79
CA PRO A 259 -10.57 -31.00 35.81
C PRO A 259 -11.23 -31.40 34.48
N THR A 260 -12.39 -32.04 34.57
CA THR A 260 -13.25 -32.37 33.42
C THR A 260 -14.27 -31.25 33.11
N PRO A 261 -14.89 -31.22 31.91
CA PRO A 261 -15.55 -30.01 31.39
C PRO A 261 -16.83 -29.53 32.10
N GLU A 262 -17.46 -30.33 32.98
CA GLU A 262 -18.69 -29.93 33.66
C GLU A 262 -18.43 -29.13 34.94
N SER A 263 -17.33 -29.40 35.66
CA SER A 263 -16.97 -28.70 36.90
C SER A 263 -16.73 -27.19 36.70
N SER A 264 -16.42 -26.76 35.49
CA SER A 264 -16.14 -25.36 35.14
C SER A 264 -17.32 -24.41 35.37
N LYS A 265 -18.57 -24.90 35.36
CA LYS A 265 -19.76 -24.06 35.54
C LYS A 265 -20.05 -23.72 37.01
N THR A 266 -19.77 -24.66 37.93
CA THR A 266 -20.01 -24.47 39.37
C THR A 266 -19.05 -23.44 39.97
N VAL A 267 -17.76 -23.56 39.64
CA VAL A 267 -16.71 -22.64 40.13
C VAL A 267 -17.00 -21.19 39.73
N PHE A 268 -17.58 -20.95 38.55
CA PHE A 268 -17.95 -19.60 38.11
C PHE A 268 -19.12 -19.01 38.91
N LEU A 269 -20.13 -19.81 39.29
CA LEU A 269 -21.22 -19.34 40.17
C LEU A 269 -20.73 -19.04 41.59
N GLU A 270 -19.93 -19.94 42.16
CA GLU A 270 -19.40 -19.81 43.52
C GLU A 270 -18.46 -18.60 43.62
N GLN A 271 -17.61 -18.37 42.62
CA GLN A 271 -16.82 -17.14 42.52
C GLN A 271 -17.69 -15.89 42.32
N LEU A 272 -18.78 -15.93 41.55
CA LEU A 272 -19.71 -14.79 41.42
C LEU A 272 -20.45 -14.47 42.73
N GLN A 273 -20.81 -15.48 43.52
CA GLN A 273 -21.43 -15.30 44.83
C GLN A 273 -20.43 -14.76 45.84
N ALA A 274 -19.19 -15.27 45.86
CA ALA A 274 -18.10 -14.72 46.64
C ALA A 274 -17.85 -13.25 46.30
N TYR A 275 -17.73 -12.88 45.01
CA TYR A 275 -17.52 -11.49 44.57
C TYR A 275 -18.71 -10.57 44.92
N ARG A 276 -19.94 -11.10 44.94
CA ARG A 276 -21.13 -10.36 45.36
C ARG A 276 -21.13 -10.10 46.87
N TRP A 277 -20.83 -11.10 47.70
CA TRP A 277 -20.70 -10.89 49.14
C TRP A 277 -19.49 -10.03 49.50
N GLU A 278 -18.35 -10.19 48.84
CA GLU A 278 -17.17 -9.35 49.04
C GLU A 278 -17.50 -7.88 48.72
N ARG A 279 -18.20 -7.62 47.61
CA ARG A 279 -18.69 -6.27 47.28
C ARG A 279 -19.81 -5.76 48.21
N GLU A 280 -20.73 -6.61 48.67
CA GLU A 280 -21.78 -6.21 49.64
C GLU A 280 -21.14 -5.83 50.99
N ILE A 281 -20.13 -6.58 51.42
CA ILE A 281 -19.37 -6.32 52.64
C ILE A 281 -18.55 -5.03 52.50
N ASP A 282 -17.93 -4.77 51.36
CA ASP A 282 -17.22 -3.51 51.11
C ASP A 282 -18.17 -2.31 50.96
N GLU A 283 -19.34 -2.46 50.31
CA GLU A 283 -20.35 -1.39 50.23
C GLU A 283 -20.96 -1.07 51.61
N ARG A 284 -21.09 -2.07 52.51
CA ARG A 284 -21.56 -1.88 53.89
C ARG A 284 -20.48 -1.39 54.87
N ASN A 285 -19.21 -1.63 54.59
CA ASN A 285 -18.07 -1.15 55.39
C ASN A 285 -17.41 0.10 54.78
N ARG A 286 -17.96 0.68 53.71
CA ARG A 286 -17.44 1.93 53.14
C ARG A 286 -17.53 3.05 54.18
N PRO A 287 -16.51 3.94 54.27
CA PRO A 287 -16.68 5.17 55.04
C PRO A 287 -17.81 5.99 54.42
N LEU A 288 -18.77 6.40 55.26
CA LEU A 288 -19.82 7.35 54.88
C LEU A 288 -19.20 8.76 54.69
N SER A 289 -19.78 9.53 53.78
CA SER A 289 -19.45 10.95 53.60
C SER A 289 -20.18 11.84 54.60
N ASP A 290 -19.66 13.03 54.87
CA ASP A 290 -20.26 13.98 55.81
C ASP A 290 -21.68 14.39 55.38
N ASP A 291 -21.92 14.55 54.07
CA ASP A 291 -23.26 14.81 53.50
C ASP A 291 -24.26 13.67 53.76
N GLU A 292 -23.82 12.41 53.77
CA GLU A 292 -24.65 11.25 54.11
C GLU A 292 -24.93 11.16 55.62
N LEU A 293 -24.01 11.64 56.45
CA LEU A 293 -24.15 11.68 57.90
C LEU A 293 -25.11 12.80 58.34
N ASP A 294 -24.96 14.01 57.80
CA ASP A 294 -25.86 15.14 58.06
C ASP A 294 -27.29 14.88 57.55
N ALA A 295 -27.46 14.03 56.53
CA ALA A 295 -28.78 13.55 56.08
C ALA A 295 -29.42 12.51 57.04
N MET A 296 -28.65 11.89 57.93
CA MET A 296 -29.14 10.88 58.90
C MET A 296 -29.32 11.42 60.33
N PHE A 297 -28.68 12.54 60.68
CA PHE A 297 -28.80 13.14 62.01
C PHE A 297 -29.87 14.24 62.09
N PRO A 298 -30.63 14.35 63.22
CA PRO A 298 -31.49 15.51 63.46
C PRO A 298 -30.70 16.83 63.52
N PRO A 299 -31.31 17.98 63.18
CA PRO A 299 -30.62 19.27 63.20
C PRO A 299 -30.16 19.64 64.62
N GLY A 300 -28.84 19.76 64.82
CA GLY A 300 -28.24 20.16 66.10
C GLY A 300 -26.86 19.57 66.42
N TYR A 301 -26.42 18.54 65.68
CA TYR A 301 -25.08 17.94 65.86
C TYR A 301 -23.99 18.71 65.09
N LYS A 302 -22.72 18.51 65.49
CA LYS A 302 -21.54 19.11 64.86
C LYS A 302 -20.37 18.14 64.92
N VAL A 303 -19.69 17.93 63.79
CA VAL A 303 -18.50 17.07 63.70
C VAL A 303 -17.34 17.67 64.53
N LEU A 304 -16.68 16.81 65.32
CA LEU A 304 -15.49 17.15 66.10
C LEU A 304 -14.22 16.74 65.36
N THR A 305 -13.22 17.63 65.36
CA THR A 305 -11.87 17.31 64.86
C THR A 305 -11.19 16.26 65.74
N PRO A 306 -10.61 15.19 65.18
CA PRO A 306 -9.93 14.17 65.98
C PRO A 306 -8.66 14.73 66.65
N PRO A 307 -8.22 14.17 67.80
CA PRO A 307 -7.00 14.60 68.48
C PRO A 307 -5.75 14.48 67.61
N ALA A 308 -4.77 15.38 67.81
CA ALA A 308 -3.57 15.56 66.97
C ALA A 308 -2.54 14.40 66.97
N GLY A 309 -2.94 13.20 67.39
CA GLY A 309 -2.17 11.95 67.29
C GLY A 309 -3.00 10.74 66.82
N TYR A 310 -4.27 10.93 66.42
CA TYR A 310 -5.12 9.84 65.97
C TYR A 310 -4.81 9.45 64.51
N ILE A 311 -4.24 8.26 64.31
CA ILE A 311 -3.98 7.67 63.00
C ILE A 311 -5.01 6.54 62.76
N PRO A 312 -5.91 6.65 61.76
CA PRO A 312 -6.88 5.60 61.47
C PRO A 312 -6.21 4.29 61.03
N ILE A 313 -6.68 3.16 61.55
CA ILE A 313 -6.17 1.83 61.20
C ILE A 313 -6.62 1.45 59.78
N ARG A 314 -5.73 1.58 58.80
CA ARG A 314 -5.99 1.32 57.36
C ARG A 314 -5.68 -0.12 56.91
N THR A 315 -5.78 -1.11 57.79
CA THR A 315 -5.67 -2.54 57.44
C THR A 315 -7.04 -3.21 57.44
N PRO A 316 -7.42 -3.97 56.39
CA PRO A 316 -8.69 -4.69 56.39
C PRO A 316 -8.72 -5.74 57.52
N ALA A 317 -9.86 -5.88 58.18
CA ALA A 317 -10.03 -6.62 59.44
C ALA A 317 -9.58 -8.10 59.36
N ARG A 318 -9.53 -8.69 58.17
CA ARG A 318 -9.05 -10.05 57.87
C ARG A 318 -7.61 -10.33 58.33
N LYS A 319 -6.79 -9.31 58.63
CA LYS A 319 -5.45 -9.47 59.24
C LYS A 319 -5.44 -9.58 60.78
N LEU A 320 -6.55 -9.31 61.47
CA LEU A 320 -6.64 -9.37 62.94
C LEU A 320 -7.11 -10.74 63.48
N THR A 321 -7.63 -11.62 62.62
CA THR A 321 -8.19 -12.92 63.01
C THR A 321 -7.19 -14.09 62.92
N ALA A 322 -5.91 -13.83 62.65
CA ALA A 322 -4.86 -14.84 62.58
C ALA A 322 -4.09 -14.92 63.91
N THR A 323 -4.60 -15.72 64.85
CA THR A 323 -3.91 -16.00 66.12
C THR A 323 -2.62 -16.81 65.90
N PRO A 324 -1.43 -16.30 66.24
CA PRO A 324 -0.18 -17.03 66.07
C PRO A 324 0.00 -18.04 67.21
N THR A 325 -0.05 -19.35 66.89
CA THR A 325 0.35 -20.40 67.83
C THR A 325 1.87 -20.41 68.01
N PRO A 326 2.39 -20.32 69.26
CA PRO A 326 3.83 -20.23 69.49
C PRO A 326 4.50 -21.61 69.41
N ILE A 327 5.52 -21.72 68.55
CA ILE A 327 6.55 -22.76 68.67
C ILE A 327 7.80 -22.08 69.25
N ALA A 328 8.24 -22.52 70.41
CA ALA A 328 9.35 -21.91 71.14
C ALA A 328 10.71 -22.51 70.74
N GLY A 329 11.76 -21.67 70.70
CA GLY A 329 13.14 -22.14 70.80
C GLY A 329 14.09 -21.80 69.65
N THR A 330 14.38 -20.51 69.39
CA THR A 330 15.75 -19.91 69.31
C THR A 330 15.68 -18.43 68.86
N PRO A 331 16.72 -17.59 69.12
CA PRO A 331 16.59 -16.13 69.11
C PRO A 331 17.19 -15.41 67.88
N ALA A 332 17.15 -14.06 67.94
CA ALA A 332 17.61 -13.07 66.96
C ALA A 332 16.72 -12.93 65.71
N GLY A 333 16.01 -11.80 65.64
CA GLY A 333 15.04 -11.52 64.57
C GLY A 333 15.71 -11.05 63.27
N PHE A 334 15.51 -11.80 62.20
CA PHE A 334 15.74 -11.32 60.84
C PHE A 334 14.52 -10.51 60.38
N PHE A 335 14.59 -9.18 60.44
CA PHE A 335 13.61 -8.33 59.78
C PHE A 335 13.77 -8.50 58.26
N ILE A 336 12.85 -9.23 57.64
CA ILE A 336 12.58 -9.04 56.21
C ILE A 336 12.04 -7.63 56.08
N GLN A 337 12.85 -6.72 55.52
CA GLN A 337 12.30 -5.49 54.96
C GLN A 337 11.31 -5.89 53.87
N GLN A 338 10.03 -5.73 54.15
CA GLN A 338 9.05 -5.60 53.09
C GLN A 338 9.41 -4.30 52.37
N GLU A 339 9.84 -4.41 51.11
CA GLU A 339 9.97 -3.25 50.24
C GLU A 339 8.66 -2.46 50.27
N ASP A 340 8.77 -1.14 50.33
CA ASP A 340 7.65 -0.25 50.58
C ASP A 340 6.73 -0.13 49.35
N LYS A 341 5.97 -1.19 49.06
CA LYS A 341 4.86 -1.20 48.09
C LYS A 341 3.66 -0.37 48.58
N SER A 342 3.83 0.33 49.70
CA SER A 342 3.03 1.48 50.18
C SER A 342 3.38 2.79 49.44
N ALA A 343 4.48 2.83 48.68
CA ALA A 343 4.91 4.02 47.95
C ALA A 343 3.99 4.34 46.75
N LYS A 344 2.99 5.18 47.00
CA LYS A 344 2.12 5.83 46.00
C LYS A 344 1.33 4.90 45.07
N TYR A 345 0.36 4.18 45.64
CA TYR A 345 -0.97 4.20 45.02
C TYR A 345 -1.59 5.57 45.30
N MET A 346 -1.22 6.57 44.47
CA MET A 346 -2.05 7.75 44.29
C MET A 346 -3.35 7.33 43.59
N ASP A 347 -4.40 8.11 43.79
CA ASP A 347 -5.65 7.97 43.04
C ASP A 347 -5.41 8.42 41.59
N ASN A 348 -4.86 7.52 40.77
CA ASN A 348 -4.48 7.77 39.37
C ASN A 348 -5.69 7.89 38.42
N GLN A 349 -6.90 8.03 38.97
CA GLN A 349 -8.12 8.31 38.23
C GLN A 349 -8.47 9.80 38.41
N PRO A 350 -8.01 10.70 37.51
CA PRO A 350 -8.29 12.13 37.62
C PRO A 350 -9.80 12.38 37.64
N LYS A 351 -10.29 12.99 38.71
CA LYS A 351 -11.73 13.17 38.96
C LYS A 351 -12.40 14.02 37.87
N GLY A 352 -13.68 13.71 37.64
CA GLY A 352 -14.42 14.15 36.46
C GLY A 352 -14.29 13.16 35.29
N ASN A 353 -14.93 13.48 34.15
CA ASN A 353 -15.02 12.56 33.02
C ASN A 353 -13.73 12.59 32.15
N LEU A 354 -12.65 12.03 32.71
CA LEU A 354 -11.31 11.89 32.14
C LEU A 354 -10.91 10.40 32.11
N PRO A 355 -10.08 9.94 31.16
CA PRO A 355 -9.62 8.56 31.12
C PRO A 355 -8.52 8.30 32.18
N PHE A 356 -8.31 7.02 32.50
CA PHE A 356 -7.26 6.55 33.39
C PHE A 356 -5.86 7.04 32.95
N MET A 357 -5.03 7.44 33.90
CA MET A 357 -3.63 7.82 33.68
C MET A 357 -2.71 6.62 33.94
N LYS A 358 -1.80 6.32 33.00
CA LYS A 358 -0.66 5.44 33.31
C LYS A 358 0.24 6.13 34.36
N PRO A 359 1.03 5.40 35.17
CA PRO A 359 1.98 6.01 36.10
C PRO A 359 2.97 6.99 35.42
N GLU A 360 3.28 6.75 34.15
CA GLU A 360 4.14 7.60 33.30
C GLU A 360 3.44 8.90 32.86
N ASP A 361 2.12 8.86 32.64
CA ASP A 361 1.32 10.04 32.28
C ASP A 361 1.30 11.07 33.41
N ALA A 362 1.47 10.63 34.66
CA ALA A 362 1.52 11.52 35.81
C ALA A 362 2.67 12.56 35.72
N GLN A 363 3.74 12.30 34.97
CA GLN A 363 4.81 13.28 34.74
C GLN A 363 4.38 14.48 33.87
N TYR A 364 3.37 14.29 33.01
CA TYR A 364 2.95 15.28 32.01
C TYR A 364 1.56 15.89 32.30
N PHE A 365 0.79 15.25 33.18
CA PHE A 365 -0.59 15.62 33.48
C PHE A 365 -0.87 15.77 34.99
N ASP A 366 0.16 15.86 35.85
CA ASP A 366 0.04 16.12 37.30
C ASP A 366 -0.87 17.31 37.64
N LYS A 367 -0.80 18.39 36.86
CA LYS A 367 -1.66 19.58 36.97
C LYS A 367 -3.17 19.27 36.90
N LEU A 368 -3.57 18.08 36.44
CA LEU A 368 -4.97 17.63 36.37
C LEU A 368 -5.42 16.81 37.59
N LEU A 369 -4.49 16.33 38.43
CA LEU A 369 -4.81 15.60 39.67
C LEU A 369 -5.10 16.53 40.85
N VAL A 370 -4.68 17.79 40.77
CA VAL A 370 -4.97 18.81 41.79
C VAL A 370 -6.29 19.48 41.47
N GLU A 371 -7.31 19.27 42.31
CA GLU A 371 -8.55 20.05 42.29
C GLU A 371 -8.22 21.51 42.63
N VAL A 372 -8.46 22.41 41.67
CA VAL A 372 -8.37 23.87 41.82
C VAL A 372 -9.50 24.44 40.98
N ASP A 373 -10.25 25.38 41.54
CA ASP A 373 -11.36 26.06 40.87
C ASP A 373 -10.89 26.72 39.57
N GLU A 374 -11.61 26.45 38.47
CA GLU A 374 -11.24 26.98 37.15
C GLU A 374 -11.44 28.50 37.07
N GLU A 375 -12.34 29.09 37.86
CA GLU A 375 -12.53 30.55 37.90
C GLU A 375 -11.43 31.28 38.69
N SER A 376 -10.75 30.59 39.61
CA SER A 376 -9.63 31.14 40.40
C SER A 376 -8.29 31.22 39.64
N LEU A 377 -8.16 30.51 38.51
CA LEU A 377 -6.94 30.37 37.73
C LEU A 377 -6.75 31.47 36.69
N SER A 378 -5.49 31.78 36.34
CA SER A 378 -5.21 32.73 35.27
C SER A 378 -5.72 32.22 33.91
N PRO A 379 -6.08 33.11 32.96
CA PRO A 379 -6.60 32.71 31.65
C PRO A 379 -5.58 31.92 30.79
N GLU A 380 -4.30 31.91 31.16
CA GLU A 380 -3.27 31.09 30.51
C GLU A 380 -3.21 29.69 31.13
N GLU A 381 -3.26 29.56 32.46
CA GLU A 381 -3.32 28.26 33.16
C GLU A 381 -4.63 27.51 32.88
N GLN A 382 -5.75 28.23 32.77
CA GLN A 382 -7.02 27.69 32.26
C GLN A 382 -6.83 27.07 30.86
N LYS A 383 -6.12 27.74 29.95
CA LYS A 383 -5.82 27.21 28.61
C LYS A 383 -4.90 25.99 28.68
N GLU A 384 -3.83 26.02 29.47
CA GLU A 384 -2.94 24.85 29.66
C GLU A 384 -3.71 23.63 30.16
N ARG A 385 -4.47 23.76 31.25
CA ARG A 385 -5.29 22.67 31.81
C ARG A 385 -6.31 22.15 30.80
N LYS A 386 -6.91 23.02 29.99
CA LYS A 386 -7.88 22.65 28.95
C LYS A 386 -7.23 21.91 27.79
N ILE A 387 -6.01 22.28 27.39
CA ILE A 387 -5.18 21.56 26.41
C ILE A 387 -4.79 20.19 26.97
N MET A 388 -4.28 20.12 28.21
CA MET A 388 -3.94 18.86 28.89
C MET A 388 -5.13 17.90 28.96
N LYS A 389 -6.31 18.38 29.38
CA LYS A 389 -7.57 17.59 29.42
C LYS A 389 -7.98 17.06 28.03
N LEU A 390 -7.66 17.77 26.95
CA LEU A 390 -7.91 17.32 25.57
C LEU A 390 -6.86 16.30 25.10
N LEU A 391 -5.57 16.55 25.34
CA LEU A 391 -4.48 15.65 24.95
C LEU A 391 -4.59 14.29 25.64
N LEU A 392 -4.87 14.26 26.96
CA LEU A 392 -5.12 13.01 27.70
C LEU A 392 -6.31 12.24 27.12
N LYS A 393 -7.39 12.93 26.70
CA LYS A 393 -8.55 12.31 26.02
C LYS A 393 -8.25 11.80 24.62
N ILE A 394 -7.21 12.30 23.95
CA ILE A 394 -6.76 11.84 22.64
C ILE A 394 -5.79 10.66 22.77
N LYS A 395 -4.91 10.68 23.77
CA LYS A 395 -3.96 9.60 24.10
C LYS A 395 -4.67 8.38 24.69
N ASN A 396 -5.22 8.52 25.90
CA ASN A 396 -5.73 7.41 26.70
C ASN A 396 -7.25 7.17 26.56
N GLY A 397 -7.99 8.10 25.93
CA GLY A 397 -9.46 8.02 25.84
C GLY A 397 -10.00 6.85 25.01
N THR A 398 -11.29 6.56 25.13
CA THR A 398 -11.99 5.65 24.19
C THR A 398 -12.12 6.29 22.80
N PRO A 399 -12.30 5.53 21.69
CA PRO A 399 -12.37 6.11 20.35
C PRO A 399 -13.40 7.25 20.16
N PRO A 400 -14.60 7.23 20.80
CA PRO A 400 -15.50 8.39 20.82
C PRO A 400 -14.91 9.62 21.53
N MET A 401 -14.24 9.43 22.69
CA MET A 401 -13.57 10.51 23.42
C MET A 401 -12.43 11.11 22.60
N ARG A 402 -11.59 10.27 21.97
CA ARG A 402 -10.52 10.70 21.06
C ARG A 402 -11.09 11.53 19.90
N LYS A 403 -12.15 11.06 19.24
CA LYS A 403 -12.79 11.76 18.12
C LYS A 403 -13.38 13.10 18.52
N ALA A 404 -14.02 13.19 19.69
CA ALA A 404 -14.57 14.44 20.21
C ALA A 404 -13.47 15.44 20.59
N ALA A 405 -12.46 15.01 21.35
CA ALA A 405 -11.35 15.85 21.78
C ALA A 405 -10.47 16.32 20.61
N LEU A 406 -10.18 15.43 19.65
CA LEU A 406 -9.44 15.77 18.43
C LEU A 406 -10.18 16.80 17.57
N ARG A 407 -11.52 16.75 17.53
CA ARG A 407 -12.31 17.81 16.91
C ARG A 407 -12.19 19.12 17.70
N GLN A 408 -12.40 19.09 19.01
CA GLN A 408 -12.34 20.29 19.86
C GLN A 408 -10.98 21.01 19.80
N ILE A 409 -9.87 20.27 19.83
CA ILE A 409 -8.52 20.86 19.73
C ILE A 409 -8.22 21.41 18.32
N THR A 410 -8.77 20.80 17.25
CA THR A 410 -8.65 21.30 15.87
C THR A 410 -9.49 22.56 15.65
N ASP A 411 -10.76 22.54 16.08
CA ASP A 411 -11.71 23.64 15.89
C ASP A 411 -11.29 24.88 16.72
N LYS A 412 -10.63 24.70 17.88
CA LYS A 412 -10.13 25.77 18.76
C LYS A 412 -8.61 26.04 18.66
N ALA A 413 -7.88 25.47 17.70
CA ALA A 413 -6.41 25.61 17.64
C ALA A 413 -5.91 27.07 17.69
N ARG A 414 -6.60 27.99 16.98
CA ARG A 414 -6.28 29.45 16.98
C ARG A 414 -6.63 30.17 18.29
N GLU A 415 -7.54 29.64 19.11
CA GLU A 415 -7.94 30.18 20.42
C GLU A 415 -6.92 29.83 21.52
N PHE A 416 -6.32 28.63 21.40
CA PHE A 416 -5.26 28.13 22.27
C PHE A 416 -3.89 28.75 21.96
N GLY A 417 -3.56 28.91 20.67
CA GLY A 417 -2.27 29.47 20.23
C GLY A 417 -1.14 28.44 20.17
N ALA A 418 -0.13 28.72 19.33
CA ALA A 418 0.94 27.77 19.02
C ALA A 418 1.81 27.39 20.23
N GLY A 419 2.20 28.37 21.04
CA GLY A 419 3.08 28.16 22.20
C GLY A 419 2.57 27.13 23.21
N PRO A 420 1.38 27.35 23.83
CA PRO A 420 0.80 26.40 24.77
C PRO A 420 0.56 25.01 24.18
N LEU A 421 0.17 24.92 22.90
CA LEU A 421 0.00 23.63 22.22
C LEU A 421 1.33 22.88 22.07
N PHE A 422 2.36 23.49 21.47
CA PHE A 422 3.64 22.81 21.24
C PHE A 422 4.44 22.58 22.54
N ASN A 423 4.28 23.43 23.55
CA ASN A 423 4.93 23.21 24.85
C ASN A 423 4.40 21.98 25.59
N GLN A 424 3.12 21.61 25.40
CA GLN A 424 2.53 20.42 26.03
C GLN A 424 2.61 19.17 25.13
N ILE A 425 2.54 19.32 23.80
CA ILE A 425 2.56 18.18 22.86
C ILE A 425 3.98 17.62 22.64
N LEU A 426 4.99 18.47 22.50
CA LEU A 426 6.34 18.03 22.13
C LEU A 426 7.04 17.18 23.21
N PRO A 427 6.91 17.45 24.53
CA PRO A 427 7.46 16.57 25.57
C PRO A 427 6.82 15.17 25.57
N LEU A 428 5.51 15.07 25.33
CA LEU A 428 4.82 13.78 25.21
C LEU A 428 5.37 12.95 24.05
N LEU A 429 5.67 13.60 22.91
CA LEU A 429 6.21 12.91 21.72
C LEU A 429 7.68 12.47 21.89
N MET A 430 8.41 13.05 22.86
CA MET A 430 9.78 12.67 23.23
C MET A 430 9.86 11.57 24.29
N SER A 431 8.73 11.12 24.88
CA SER A 431 8.77 10.11 25.94
C SER A 431 9.08 8.71 25.35
N PRO A 432 10.09 7.97 25.86
CA PRO A 432 10.53 6.71 25.27
C PRO A 432 9.59 5.52 25.58
N THR A 433 8.55 5.73 26.39
CA THR A 433 7.51 4.73 26.71
C THR A 433 6.24 4.90 25.89
N LEU A 434 6.21 5.87 24.97
CA LEU A 434 5.05 6.16 24.12
C LEU A 434 4.83 5.04 23.11
N GLU A 435 3.72 4.31 23.25
CA GLU A 435 3.30 3.29 22.28
C GLU A 435 3.11 3.90 20.88
N ASP A 436 3.39 3.16 19.82
CA ASP A 436 3.31 3.68 18.44
C ASP A 436 1.88 4.13 18.07
N GLN A 437 0.85 3.52 18.66
CA GLN A 437 -0.53 3.99 18.52
C GLN A 437 -0.75 5.35 19.21
N GLU A 438 -0.14 5.59 20.37
CA GLU A 438 -0.19 6.89 21.08
C GLU A 438 0.61 7.95 20.32
N ARG A 439 1.79 7.58 19.79
CA ARG A 439 2.63 8.40 18.90
C ARG A 439 1.85 8.89 17.68
N HIS A 440 1.21 7.96 16.97
CA HIS A 440 0.35 8.22 15.81
C HIS A 440 -0.83 9.17 16.10
N LEU A 441 -1.39 9.09 17.31
CA LEU A 441 -2.47 9.97 17.74
C LEU A 441 -1.97 11.40 18.01
N LEU A 442 -0.78 11.56 18.60
CA LEU A 442 -0.16 12.87 18.81
C LEU A 442 0.32 13.50 17.50
N VAL A 443 0.91 12.72 16.58
CA VAL A 443 1.20 13.15 15.19
C VAL A 443 -0.05 13.73 14.53
N LYS A 444 -1.19 13.02 14.62
CA LYS A 444 -2.48 13.47 14.07
C LYS A 444 -3.09 14.68 14.78
N VAL A 445 -2.62 15.04 15.98
CA VAL A 445 -2.91 16.36 16.57
C VAL A 445 -2.01 17.41 15.93
N ILE A 446 -0.68 17.17 15.86
CA ILE A 446 0.32 18.12 15.33
C ILE A 446 -0.06 18.56 13.91
N ASP A 447 -0.29 17.63 12.99
CA ASP A 447 -0.68 17.93 11.60
C ASP A 447 -1.91 18.86 11.53
N ARG A 448 -2.96 18.52 12.29
CA ARG A 448 -4.22 19.27 12.30
C ARG A 448 -4.09 20.65 12.91
N ILE A 449 -3.24 20.84 13.93
CA ILE A 449 -2.99 22.17 14.49
C ILE A 449 -2.05 22.99 13.60
N LEU A 450 -1.05 22.39 12.94
CA LEU A 450 -0.19 23.09 11.98
C LEU A 450 -1.01 23.72 10.85
N TYR A 451 -1.90 22.95 10.22
CA TYR A 451 -2.80 23.44 9.17
C TYR A 451 -3.75 24.56 9.64
N LYS A 452 -4.02 24.67 10.95
CA LYS A 452 -4.86 25.74 11.51
C LYS A 452 -4.05 26.95 11.99
N LEU A 453 -2.84 26.75 12.49
CA LEU A 453 -2.00 27.79 13.10
C LEU A 453 -1.26 28.63 12.05
N ASP A 454 -0.91 28.03 10.91
CA ASP A 454 -0.32 28.75 9.76
C ASP A 454 0.95 29.53 10.20
N ASP A 455 1.09 30.82 9.85
CA ASP A 455 2.23 31.66 10.25
C ASP A 455 2.63 31.65 11.73
N LEU A 456 1.70 31.34 12.65
CA LEU A 456 1.96 31.29 14.10
C LEU A 456 2.99 30.21 14.51
N VAL A 457 3.32 29.27 13.63
CA VAL A 457 4.28 28.18 13.91
C VAL A 457 5.74 28.64 13.80
N ARG A 458 6.02 29.74 13.09
CA ARG A 458 7.39 30.17 12.70
C ARG A 458 8.41 30.20 13.86
N PRO A 459 8.11 30.70 15.08
CA PRO A 459 9.07 30.69 16.20
C PRO A 459 9.38 29.29 16.75
N TYR A 460 8.50 28.31 16.51
CA TYR A 460 8.58 26.96 17.07
C TYR A 460 9.20 25.93 16.12
N VAL A 461 9.51 26.33 14.87
CA VAL A 461 10.04 25.45 13.81
C VAL A 461 11.23 24.61 14.27
N HIS A 462 12.22 25.21 14.94
CA HIS A 462 13.37 24.46 15.46
C HIS A 462 12.97 23.42 16.51
N LYS A 463 12.11 23.80 17.47
CA LYS A 463 11.64 22.92 18.55
C LYS A 463 10.79 21.76 18.00
N ILE A 464 10.05 21.97 16.92
CA ILE A 464 9.31 20.91 16.22
C ILE A 464 10.28 20.01 15.44
N LEU A 465 11.21 20.59 14.67
CA LEU A 465 12.18 19.83 13.87
C LEU A 465 13.00 18.87 14.73
N VAL A 466 13.58 19.31 15.86
CA VAL A 466 14.39 18.46 16.75
C VAL A 466 13.64 17.21 17.25
N VAL A 467 12.31 17.28 17.39
CA VAL A 467 11.46 16.16 17.83
C VAL A 467 11.01 15.27 16.67
N ILE A 468 10.83 15.82 15.48
CA ILE A 468 10.26 15.11 14.32
C ILE A 468 11.35 14.56 13.37
N GLU A 469 12.53 15.18 13.33
CA GLU A 469 13.67 14.74 12.52
C GLU A 469 14.13 13.30 12.82
N PRO A 470 14.20 12.82 14.08
CA PRO A 470 14.48 11.42 14.39
C PRO A 470 13.51 10.43 13.74
N LEU A 471 12.22 10.79 13.60
CA LEU A 471 11.20 9.93 13.00
C LEU A 471 11.49 9.63 11.51
N LEU A 472 12.30 10.44 10.82
CA LEU A 472 12.73 10.16 9.44
C LEU A 472 13.71 8.98 9.32
N ILE A 473 14.24 8.48 10.45
CA ILE A 473 15.22 7.38 10.54
C ILE A 473 14.66 6.18 11.32
N ASP A 474 13.48 6.30 11.94
CA ASP A 474 12.80 5.23 12.68
C ASP A 474 12.69 3.93 11.85
N GLU A 475 12.70 2.76 12.50
CA GLU A 475 12.61 1.45 11.84
C GLU A 475 11.22 1.22 11.23
N ASP A 476 10.15 1.77 11.82
CA ASP A 476 8.80 1.69 11.25
C ASP A 476 8.60 2.63 10.05
N TYR A 477 8.01 2.08 8.99
CA TYR A 477 7.66 2.84 7.79
C TYR A 477 6.59 3.90 8.06
N TYR A 478 5.59 3.64 8.91
CA TYR A 478 4.52 4.61 9.17
C TYR A 478 5.04 5.80 9.98
N ALA A 479 5.84 5.57 11.04
CA ALA A 479 6.59 6.61 11.74
C ALA A 479 7.44 7.47 10.77
N ARG A 480 8.14 6.82 9.81
CA ARG A 480 8.86 7.55 8.75
C ARG A 480 7.94 8.35 7.83
N VAL A 481 6.74 7.87 7.47
CA VAL A 481 5.75 8.63 6.66
C VAL A 481 5.26 9.85 7.45
N GLU A 482 4.89 9.65 8.71
CA GLU A 482 4.33 10.67 9.59
C GLU A 482 5.31 11.82 9.87
N GLY A 483 6.60 11.51 10.05
CA GLY A 483 7.65 12.52 10.11
C GLY A 483 7.77 13.34 8.82
N ARG A 484 7.57 12.73 7.64
CA ARG A 484 7.55 13.44 6.35
C ARG A 484 6.31 14.31 6.19
N GLU A 485 5.13 13.84 6.59
CA GLU A 485 3.89 14.61 6.53
C GLU A 485 3.96 15.86 7.41
N ILE A 486 4.40 15.72 8.67
CA ILE A 486 4.58 16.85 9.59
C ILE A 486 5.60 17.86 9.04
N ILE A 487 6.77 17.41 8.56
CA ILE A 487 7.78 18.34 8.02
C ILE A 487 7.30 18.99 6.72
N SER A 488 6.53 18.29 5.88
CA SER A 488 5.92 18.85 4.66
C SER A 488 4.91 19.95 4.98
N ASN A 489 4.05 19.75 5.98
CA ASN A 489 3.04 20.73 6.35
C ASN A 489 3.61 21.87 7.22
N LEU A 490 4.65 21.61 8.04
CA LEU A 490 5.46 22.63 8.69
C LEU A 490 6.18 23.52 7.67
N ALA A 491 6.75 22.95 6.61
CA ALA A 491 7.43 23.72 5.56
C ALA A 491 6.49 24.67 4.82
N LYS A 492 5.24 24.25 4.58
CA LYS A 492 4.19 25.09 3.97
C LYS A 492 3.76 26.24 4.89
N ALA A 493 3.58 25.97 6.19
CA ALA A 493 3.15 26.97 7.17
C ALA A 493 4.28 27.94 7.62
N ALA A 494 5.53 27.49 7.65
CA ALA A 494 6.67 28.33 8.04
C ALA A 494 7.34 29.06 6.87
N GLY A 495 7.27 28.50 5.66
CA GLY A 495 7.92 29.02 4.46
C GLY A 495 9.42 28.70 4.38
N LEU A 496 9.93 28.64 3.14
CA LEU A 496 11.29 28.18 2.83
C LEU A 496 12.39 28.94 3.58
N ALA A 497 12.28 30.27 3.67
CA ALA A 497 13.32 31.11 4.28
C ALA A 497 13.52 30.78 5.76
N THR A 498 12.45 30.56 6.52
CA THR A 498 12.51 30.14 7.92
C THR A 498 13.12 28.74 8.02
N MET A 499 12.65 27.76 7.23
CA MET A 499 13.20 26.39 7.22
C MET A 499 14.73 26.37 6.93
N ILE A 500 15.18 27.13 5.92
CA ILE A 500 16.61 27.28 5.60
C ILE A 500 17.37 27.94 6.76
N SER A 501 16.81 29.00 7.37
CA SER A 501 17.49 29.70 8.48
C SER A 501 17.68 28.82 9.71
N THR A 502 16.69 27.95 10.00
CA THR A 502 16.70 27.06 11.16
C THR A 502 17.67 25.90 11.01
N MET A 503 17.67 25.19 9.87
CA MET A 503 18.47 23.98 9.66
C MET A 503 19.89 24.25 9.11
N ARG A 504 20.22 25.51 8.77
CA ARG A 504 21.55 25.87 8.25
C ARG A 504 22.71 25.52 9.20
N PRO A 505 22.65 25.72 10.53
CA PRO A 505 23.72 25.37 11.46
C PRO A 505 23.97 23.85 11.55
N ASP A 506 22.95 23.05 11.29
CA ASP A 506 23.01 21.59 11.44
C ASP A 506 23.70 20.90 10.24
N ILE A 507 23.90 21.61 9.12
CA ILE A 507 24.52 21.09 7.89
C ILE A 507 26.03 20.79 8.05
N ASP A 508 26.76 21.62 8.80
CA ASP A 508 28.19 21.44 9.10
C ASP A 508 28.50 21.12 10.56
N ASN A 509 27.48 20.70 11.32
CA ASN A 509 27.61 20.06 12.62
C ASN A 509 28.62 18.88 12.58
N ILE A 510 29.38 18.68 13.65
CA ILE A 510 30.40 17.62 13.72
C ILE A 510 29.73 16.24 13.68
N ASP A 511 28.58 16.09 14.35
CA ASP A 511 27.84 14.83 14.40
C ASP A 511 27.36 14.38 13.00
N GLU A 512 27.44 13.08 12.72
CA GLU A 512 26.93 12.48 11.49
C GLU A 512 25.46 12.07 11.62
N TYR A 513 24.92 11.91 12.84
CA TYR A 513 23.49 11.64 13.06
C TYR A 513 22.64 12.87 12.73
N VAL A 514 22.94 14.05 13.31
CA VAL A 514 22.24 15.31 12.99
C VAL A 514 22.32 15.63 11.49
N ARG A 515 23.52 15.55 10.89
CA ARG A 515 23.67 15.73 9.42
C ARG A 515 22.93 14.67 8.58
N ASN A 516 22.54 13.53 9.15
CA ASN A 516 21.73 12.51 8.48
C ASN A 516 20.23 12.84 8.57
N THR A 517 19.72 13.24 9.74
CA THR A 517 18.32 13.65 9.90
C THR A 517 18.02 14.91 9.10
N THR A 518 18.86 15.94 9.23
CA THR A 518 18.69 17.23 8.55
C THR A 518 18.79 17.09 7.03
N ALA A 519 19.63 16.19 6.52
CA ALA A 519 19.69 15.89 5.09
C ALA A 519 18.38 15.27 4.55
N ARG A 520 17.71 14.44 5.36
CA ARG A 520 16.37 13.89 5.03
C ARG A 520 15.30 14.98 5.17
N ALA A 521 15.35 15.82 6.20
CA ALA A 521 14.42 16.91 6.41
C ALA A 521 14.42 17.92 5.24
N PHE A 522 15.60 18.34 4.77
CA PHE A 522 15.71 19.20 3.59
C PHE A 522 15.14 18.57 2.30
N ALA A 523 15.24 17.24 2.13
CA ALA A 523 14.59 16.57 1.00
C ALA A 523 13.06 16.61 1.11
N VAL A 524 12.50 16.47 2.32
CA VAL A 524 11.05 16.66 2.55
C VAL A 524 10.64 18.10 2.27
N VAL A 525 11.41 19.09 2.71
CA VAL A 525 11.17 20.51 2.38
C VAL A 525 11.22 20.75 0.86
N ALA A 526 12.16 20.12 0.14
CA ALA A 526 12.23 20.19 -1.32
C ALA A 526 11.02 19.55 -2.03
N SER A 527 10.47 18.46 -1.49
CA SER A 527 9.23 17.85 -2.01
C SER A 527 7.98 18.69 -1.69
N ALA A 528 7.98 19.39 -0.55
CA ALA A 528 6.85 20.20 -0.09
C ALA A 528 6.75 21.57 -0.77
N LEU A 529 7.91 22.18 -1.10
CA LEU A 529 8.01 23.55 -1.65
C LEU A 529 8.60 23.60 -3.07
N GLY A 530 8.92 22.44 -3.66
CA GLY A 530 9.47 22.29 -5.01
C GLY A 530 10.98 22.47 -5.07
N ILE A 531 11.67 21.53 -5.73
CA ILE A 531 13.14 21.51 -5.90
C ILE A 531 13.72 22.85 -6.39
N PRO A 532 13.15 23.58 -7.39
CA PRO A 532 13.73 24.82 -7.90
C PRO A 532 14.02 25.88 -6.84
N SER A 533 13.17 25.94 -5.80
CA SER A 533 13.31 26.90 -4.70
C SER A 533 14.56 26.65 -3.85
N LEU A 534 15.00 25.39 -3.73
CA LEU A 534 16.16 24.98 -2.94
C LEU A 534 17.46 24.90 -3.75
N LEU A 535 17.41 24.89 -5.10
CA LEU A 535 18.61 24.80 -5.96
C LEU A 535 19.70 25.84 -5.65
N PRO A 536 19.41 27.13 -5.39
CA PRO A 536 20.46 28.12 -5.07
C PRO A 536 21.16 27.80 -3.73
N PHE A 537 20.41 27.28 -2.76
CA PHE A 537 20.94 26.86 -1.46
C PHE A 537 21.83 25.62 -1.60
N LEU A 538 21.38 24.59 -2.33
CA LEU A 538 22.17 23.39 -2.62
C LEU A 538 23.47 23.73 -3.35
N LYS A 539 23.41 24.60 -4.37
CA LYS A 539 24.60 25.06 -5.12
C LYS A 539 25.63 25.75 -4.22
N ALA A 540 25.18 26.50 -3.21
CA ALA A 540 26.06 27.14 -2.23
C ALA A 540 26.63 26.16 -1.19
N VAL A 541 25.84 25.19 -0.72
CA VAL A 541 26.25 24.18 0.28
C VAL A 541 27.21 23.15 -0.33
N CYS A 542 26.87 22.56 -1.48
CA CYS A 542 27.70 21.57 -2.17
C CYS A 542 29.06 22.13 -2.62
N ARG A 543 29.15 23.44 -2.88
CA ARG A 543 30.40 24.14 -3.25
C ARG A 543 31.03 24.93 -2.08
N SER A 544 30.61 24.64 -0.84
CA SER A 544 31.13 25.32 0.36
C SER A 544 32.62 25.03 0.60
N LYS A 545 33.43 26.09 0.70
CA LYS A 545 34.85 26.01 1.09
C LYS A 545 35.08 25.96 2.61
N LYS A 546 34.04 26.15 3.43
CA LYS A 546 34.18 26.23 4.90
C LYS A 546 34.47 24.88 5.56
N SER A 547 33.80 23.82 5.12
CA SER A 547 33.87 22.50 5.71
C SER A 547 33.59 21.43 4.65
N TRP A 548 34.20 20.25 4.78
CA TRP A 548 33.84 19.10 3.93
C TRP A 548 32.51 18.47 4.38
N GLN A 549 32.16 18.66 5.65
CA GLN A 549 30.87 18.28 6.25
C GLN A 549 29.72 18.96 5.50
N ALA A 550 29.77 20.29 5.26
CA ALA A 550 28.76 20.98 4.46
C ALA A 550 28.61 20.39 3.05
N ARG A 551 29.72 20.17 2.35
CA ARG A 551 29.73 19.57 1.00
C ARG A 551 29.07 18.19 1.00
N HIS A 552 29.49 17.33 1.92
CA HIS A 552 28.93 15.99 2.11
C HIS A 552 27.43 16.01 2.42
N THR A 553 26.97 16.88 3.33
CA THR A 553 25.54 16.99 3.68
C THR A 553 24.72 17.54 2.51
N GLY A 554 25.23 18.54 1.77
CA GLY A 554 24.56 19.07 0.57
C GLY A 554 24.33 18.01 -0.50
N ILE A 555 25.36 17.21 -0.79
CA ILE A 555 25.28 16.11 -1.76
C ILE A 555 24.35 14.99 -1.23
N LYS A 556 24.34 14.76 0.09
CA LYS A 556 23.39 13.84 0.73
C LYS A 556 21.94 14.34 0.65
N ILE A 557 21.68 15.65 0.70
CA ILE A 557 20.34 16.20 0.43
C ILE A 557 19.93 15.89 -1.01
N VAL A 558 20.83 16.05 -2.00
CA VAL A 558 20.53 15.69 -3.40
C VAL A 558 20.20 14.20 -3.54
N GLN A 559 20.92 13.31 -2.84
CA GLN A 559 20.59 11.89 -2.79
C GLN A 559 19.21 11.62 -2.18
N GLN A 560 18.87 12.27 -1.05
CA GLN A 560 17.57 12.07 -0.40
C GLN A 560 16.41 12.69 -1.20
N ILE A 561 16.65 13.79 -1.93
CA ILE A 561 15.72 14.32 -2.93
C ILE A 561 15.48 13.28 -4.01
N ALA A 562 16.52 12.62 -4.52
CA ALA A 562 16.37 11.61 -5.55
C ALA A 562 15.50 10.42 -5.09
N ILE A 563 15.79 9.90 -3.89
CA ILE A 563 15.05 8.78 -3.28
C ILE A 563 13.59 9.17 -2.97
N LEU A 564 13.31 10.41 -2.57
CA LEU A 564 11.96 10.85 -2.19
C LEU A 564 11.09 11.27 -3.38
N MET A 565 11.68 11.78 -4.46
CA MET A 565 10.95 12.32 -5.62
C MET A 565 10.79 11.31 -6.76
N GLY A 566 11.66 10.29 -6.86
CA GLY A 566 11.61 9.31 -7.94
C GLY A 566 11.64 9.96 -9.33
N CYS A 567 10.78 9.52 -10.24
CA CYS A 567 10.71 10.06 -11.61
C CYS A 567 10.46 11.58 -11.70
N ALA A 568 9.92 12.22 -10.67
CA ALA A 568 9.63 13.66 -10.65
C ALA A 568 10.89 14.57 -10.64
N ILE A 569 12.10 14.01 -10.54
CA ILE A 569 13.36 14.78 -10.61
C ILE A 569 13.66 15.23 -12.05
N LEU A 570 13.15 14.53 -13.08
CA LEU A 570 13.63 14.66 -14.47
C LEU A 570 13.74 16.11 -14.99
N PRO A 571 12.79 17.04 -14.74
CA PRO A 571 12.91 18.45 -15.19
C PRO A 571 14.01 19.26 -14.50
N HIS A 572 14.63 18.71 -13.45
CA HIS A 572 15.64 19.36 -12.61
C HIS A 572 16.94 18.54 -12.51
N LEU A 573 16.99 17.37 -13.18
CA LEU A 573 18.09 16.41 -13.13
C LEU A 573 19.42 17.05 -13.47
N LYS A 574 19.53 17.70 -14.64
CA LYS A 574 20.74 18.40 -15.09
C LYS A 574 21.26 19.40 -14.04
N SER A 575 20.38 20.25 -13.52
CA SER A 575 20.73 21.24 -12.49
C SER A 575 21.24 20.59 -11.19
N LEU A 576 20.74 19.40 -10.83
CA LEU A 576 21.21 18.65 -9.66
C LEU A 576 22.56 17.96 -9.92
N VAL A 577 22.77 17.42 -11.13
CA VAL A 577 24.06 16.82 -11.52
C VAL A 577 25.16 17.90 -11.57
N GLU A 578 24.92 19.05 -12.21
CA GLU A 578 25.81 20.22 -12.21
C GLU A 578 26.12 20.75 -10.79
N ILE A 579 25.25 20.49 -9.81
CA ILE A 579 25.46 20.87 -8.40
C ILE A 579 26.38 19.90 -7.65
N ILE A 580 26.49 18.64 -8.09
CA ILE A 580 27.26 17.59 -7.38
C ILE A 580 28.50 17.06 -8.13
N GLU A 581 28.61 17.27 -9.45
CA GLU A 581 29.67 16.70 -10.30
C GLU A 581 31.10 16.90 -9.76
N HIS A 582 31.38 18.08 -9.17
CA HIS A 582 32.70 18.41 -8.61
C HIS A 582 33.06 17.56 -7.38
N GLY A 583 32.07 16.96 -6.71
CA GLY A 583 32.26 16.07 -5.57
C GLY A 583 32.95 14.75 -5.92
N LEU A 584 32.96 14.35 -7.20
CA LEU A 584 33.68 13.15 -7.67
C LEU A 584 35.20 13.32 -7.64
N VAL A 585 35.70 14.55 -7.73
CA VAL A 585 37.13 14.88 -7.73
C VAL A 585 37.60 15.54 -6.43
N ASP A 586 36.74 15.54 -5.40
CA ASP A 586 37.04 16.05 -4.07
C ASP A 586 38.20 15.29 -3.42
N GLU A 587 39.05 15.97 -2.63
CA GLU A 587 40.14 15.35 -1.88
C GLU A 587 39.62 14.35 -0.84
N GLN A 588 38.48 14.67 -0.21
CA GLN A 588 37.90 13.86 0.85
C GLN A 588 37.14 12.64 0.28
N GLN A 589 37.61 11.42 0.61
CA GLN A 589 37.01 10.17 0.13
C GLN A 589 35.53 10.05 0.51
N LYS A 590 35.12 10.48 1.72
CA LYS A 590 33.70 10.49 2.11
C LYS A 590 32.84 11.30 1.12
N VAL A 591 33.36 12.41 0.58
CA VAL A 591 32.63 13.24 -0.40
C VAL A 591 32.55 12.54 -1.77
N ARG A 592 33.65 11.95 -2.26
CA ARG A 592 33.64 11.16 -3.51
C ARG A 592 32.62 10.01 -3.45
N THR A 593 32.61 9.26 -2.35
CA THR A 593 31.67 8.14 -2.14
C THR A 593 30.21 8.61 -2.14
N ILE A 594 29.83 9.63 -1.36
CA ILE A 594 28.44 10.09 -1.33
C ILE A 594 28.02 10.71 -2.67
N THR A 595 28.94 11.32 -3.42
CA THR A 595 28.66 11.85 -4.77
C THR A 595 28.31 10.73 -5.76
N ALA A 596 29.11 9.66 -5.81
CA ALA A 596 28.80 8.52 -6.66
C ALA A 596 27.48 7.82 -6.25
N LEU A 597 27.19 7.73 -4.94
CA LEU A 597 25.91 7.20 -4.45
C LEU A 597 24.70 8.14 -4.70
N ALA A 598 24.93 9.46 -4.82
CA ALA A 598 23.91 10.43 -5.23
C ALA A 598 23.63 10.35 -6.74
N ILE A 599 24.67 10.20 -7.56
CA ILE A 599 24.54 9.96 -9.01
C ILE A 599 23.80 8.64 -9.27
N ALA A 600 24.15 7.56 -8.55
CA ALA A 600 23.45 6.29 -8.65
C ALA A 600 21.94 6.44 -8.35
N ALA A 601 21.57 7.17 -7.30
CA ALA A 601 20.17 7.43 -6.95
C ALA A 601 19.45 8.36 -7.95
N LEU A 602 20.16 9.35 -8.53
CA LEU A 602 19.61 10.20 -9.59
C LEU A 602 19.36 9.41 -10.88
N ALA A 603 20.26 8.49 -11.25
CA ALA A 603 20.11 7.65 -12.44
C ALA A 603 19.02 6.57 -12.23
N GLU A 604 19.01 5.91 -11.08
CA GLU A 604 17.92 5.02 -10.63
C GLU A 604 16.55 5.68 -10.75
N ALA A 605 16.42 6.92 -10.26
CA ALA A 605 15.17 7.65 -10.28
C ALA A 605 14.82 8.30 -11.64
N ALA A 606 15.79 8.50 -12.54
CA ALA A 606 15.56 9.01 -13.89
C ALA A 606 15.29 7.91 -14.94
N THR A 607 15.69 6.66 -14.66
CA THR A 607 15.59 5.50 -15.55
C THR A 607 14.19 5.39 -16.21
N PRO A 608 14.08 5.23 -17.54
CA PRO A 608 15.15 5.04 -18.53
C PRO A 608 15.67 6.35 -19.17
N TYR A 609 15.21 7.52 -18.73
CA TYR A 609 15.48 8.81 -19.39
C TYR A 609 16.67 9.57 -18.77
N GLY A 610 17.13 10.62 -19.47
CA GLY A 610 17.98 11.66 -18.89
C GLY A 610 19.49 11.45 -19.00
N ILE A 611 19.97 10.51 -19.83
CA ILE A 611 21.42 10.27 -20.05
C ILE A 611 22.21 11.55 -20.40
N GLU A 612 21.62 12.46 -21.17
CA GLU A 612 22.18 13.79 -21.50
C GLU A 612 22.60 14.62 -20.27
N SER A 613 21.96 14.39 -19.12
CA SER A 613 22.26 15.09 -17.87
C SER A 613 23.51 14.55 -17.15
N PHE A 614 24.05 13.40 -17.57
CA PHE A 614 25.16 12.72 -16.90
C PHE A 614 26.49 12.72 -17.68
N ASP A 615 26.53 13.27 -18.90
CA ASP A 615 27.73 13.29 -19.76
C ASP A 615 28.99 13.82 -19.04
N SER A 616 28.89 14.97 -18.35
CA SER A 616 30.01 15.57 -17.58
C SER A 616 30.57 14.66 -16.48
N VAL A 617 29.75 13.71 -16.01
CA VAL A 617 30.02 12.78 -14.91
C VAL A 617 30.59 11.44 -15.37
N LEU A 618 30.33 11.00 -16.61
CA LEU A 618 30.81 9.71 -17.15
C LEU A 618 32.34 9.60 -17.10
N LYS A 619 33.05 10.62 -17.60
CA LYS A 619 34.52 10.64 -17.70
C LYS A 619 35.22 10.64 -16.32
N PRO A 620 34.80 11.46 -15.32
CA PRO A 620 35.24 11.32 -13.93
C PRO A 620 35.00 9.94 -13.33
N LEU A 621 33.81 9.35 -13.49
CA LEU A 621 33.49 8.02 -12.94
C LEU A 621 34.38 6.93 -13.54
N TRP A 622 34.54 6.88 -14.86
CA TRP A 622 35.35 5.85 -15.53
C TRP A 622 36.83 5.91 -15.13
N LYS A 623 37.42 7.12 -15.01
CA LYS A 623 38.76 7.29 -14.44
C LYS A 623 38.80 6.78 -12.99
N GLY A 624 37.78 7.11 -12.20
CA GLY A 624 37.63 6.68 -10.81
C GLY A 624 37.66 5.16 -10.63
N ILE A 625 36.88 4.40 -11.42
CA ILE A 625 36.83 2.93 -11.34
C ILE A 625 38.20 2.30 -11.60
N ARG A 626 38.97 2.82 -12.58
CA ARG A 626 40.32 2.31 -12.85
C ARG A 626 41.27 2.59 -11.67
N THR A 627 41.21 3.78 -11.05
CA THR A 627 42.13 4.21 -9.97
C THR A 627 41.75 3.84 -8.53
N HIS A 628 40.48 3.69 -8.19
CA HIS A 628 40.02 3.48 -6.80
C HIS A 628 39.83 2.00 -6.47
N ARG A 629 39.85 1.65 -5.17
CA ARG A 629 39.64 0.30 -4.64
C ARG A 629 38.78 0.34 -3.37
N GLY A 630 38.29 -0.81 -2.91
CA GLY A 630 37.41 -0.92 -1.73
C GLY A 630 36.10 -0.15 -1.88
N LYS A 631 35.53 0.32 -0.77
CA LYS A 631 34.20 0.97 -0.75
C LYS A 631 34.06 2.21 -1.65
N GLY A 632 35.16 2.88 -1.99
CA GLY A 632 35.16 3.95 -3.00
C GLY A 632 34.93 3.44 -4.42
N LEU A 633 35.55 2.31 -4.79
CA LEU A 633 35.29 1.62 -6.06
C LEU A 633 33.84 1.10 -6.11
N ALA A 634 33.33 0.53 -5.01
CA ALA A 634 31.97 0.03 -4.92
C ALA A 634 30.93 1.11 -5.27
N ALA A 635 31.04 2.31 -4.69
CA ALA A 635 30.14 3.41 -5.00
C ALA A 635 30.19 3.87 -6.47
N PHE A 636 31.38 3.87 -7.08
CA PHE A 636 31.57 4.22 -8.49
C PHE A 636 31.04 3.13 -9.44
N LEU A 637 31.20 1.85 -9.10
CA LEU A 637 30.58 0.73 -9.82
C LEU A 637 29.05 0.81 -9.74
N LYS A 638 28.47 1.10 -8.56
CA LYS A 638 27.02 1.32 -8.44
C LYS A 638 26.57 2.50 -9.33
N ALA A 639 27.29 3.61 -9.33
CA ALA A 639 26.96 4.75 -10.19
C ALA A 639 26.91 4.37 -11.69
N ILE A 640 27.91 3.65 -12.20
CA ILE A 640 27.92 3.24 -13.61
C ILE A 640 26.90 2.15 -13.93
N GLY A 641 26.64 1.19 -13.03
CA GLY A 641 25.59 0.18 -13.26
C GLY A 641 24.19 0.77 -13.41
N TYR A 642 23.88 1.86 -12.70
CA TYR A 642 22.63 2.59 -12.87
C TYR A 642 22.63 3.57 -14.06
N LEU A 643 23.78 3.83 -14.70
CA LEU A 643 23.87 4.68 -15.90
C LEU A 643 23.84 3.86 -17.20
N ILE A 644 24.35 2.62 -17.21
CA ILE A 644 24.37 1.75 -18.41
C ILE A 644 22.96 1.54 -19.01
N PRO A 645 21.89 1.27 -18.24
CA PRO A 645 20.53 1.13 -18.79
C PRO A 645 19.89 2.41 -19.36
N LEU A 646 20.54 3.57 -19.23
CA LEU A 646 20.09 4.84 -19.83
C LEU A 646 20.85 5.14 -21.13
N MET A 647 21.87 4.35 -21.49
CA MET A 647 22.69 4.55 -22.69
C MET A 647 22.10 3.86 -23.91
N ASP A 648 22.33 4.44 -25.09
CA ASP A 648 22.09 3.77 -26.37
C ASP A 648 22.91 2.47 -26.47
N ALA A 649 22.38 1.49 -27.19
CA ALA A 649 22.91 0.12 -27.25
C ALA A 649 24.41 0.03 -27.60
N GLU A 650 24.90 0.89 -28.49
CA GLU A 650 26.32 0.93 -28.89
C GLU A 650 27.23 1.34 -27.71
N TYR A 651 26.88 2.41 -27.01
CA TYR A 651 27.60 2.88 -25.82
C TYR A 651 27.46 1.90 -24.66
N ALA A 652 26.27 1.33 -24.45
CA ALA A 652 26.04 0.30 -23.44
C ALA A 652 26.96 -0.92 -23.65
N ASN A 653 27.05 -1.45 -24.87
CA ASN A 653 27.95 -2.58 -25.20
C ASN A 653 29.43 -2.24 -24.89
N TYR A 654 29.89 -1.06 -25.33
CA TYR A 654 31.26 -0.60 -25.07
C TYR A 654 31.57 -0.45 -23.58
N TYR A 655 30.73 0.27 -22.83
CA TYR A 655 30.93 0.47 -21.39
C TYR A 655 30.75 -0.81 -20.58
N THR A 656 29.81 -1.70 -20.93
CA THR A 656 29.66 -3.00 -20.27
C THR A 656 30.92 -3.85 -20.42
N ARG A 657 31.49 -4.00 -21.64
CA ARG A 657 32.71 -4.82 -21.83
C ARG A 657 33.90 -4.29 -21.00
N GLU A 658 34.11 -2.97 -21.01
CA GLU A 658 35.12 -2.29 -20.21
C GLU A 658 34.95 -2.48 -18.69
N VAL A 659 33.70 -2.41 -18.20
CA VAL A 659 33.37 -2.57 -16.78
C VAL A 659 33.38 -4.05 -16.35
N MET A 660 33.05 -4.99 -17.24
CA MET A 660 32.96 -6.42 -16.93
C MET A 660 34.29 -7.02 -16.48
N LEU A 661 35.40 -6.62 -17.10
CA LEU A 661 36.76 -6.98 -16.67
C LEU A 661 37.03 -6.62 -15.20
N ILE A 662 36.39 -5.56 -14.71
CA ILE A 662 36.52 -5.06 -13.34
C ILE A 662 35.50 -5.74 -12.41
N LEU A 663 34.30 -6.06 -12.91
CA LEU A 663 33.31 -6.86 -12.16
C LEU A 663 33.84 -8.27 -11.88
N ILE A 664 34.31 -8.99 -12.90
CA ILE A 664 34.83 -10.37 -12.77
C ILE A 664 35.99 -10.42 -11.76
N ARG A 665 36.90 -9.44 -11.77
CA ARG A 665 37.99 -9.32 -10.78
C ARG A 665 37.47 -9.22 -9.33
N GLU A 666 36.29 -8.65 -9.12
CA GLU A 666 35.70 -8.38 -7.81
C GLU A 666 34.62 -9.41 -7.41
N PHE A 667 34.27 -10.39 -8.27
CA PHE A 667 33.39 -11.53 -7.91
C PHE A 667 33.93 -12.32 -6.71
N GLN A 668 35.26 -12.46 -6.64
CA GLN A 668 36.01 -13.08 -5.54
C GLN A 668 36.16 -12.18 -4.29
N SER A 669 35.64 -10.95 -4.29
CA SER A 669 35.82 -10.01 -3.18
C SER A 669 35.15 -10.53 -1.89
N PRO A 670 35.80 -10.46 -0.72
CA PRO A 670 35.22 -10.92 0.55
C PRO A 670 34.22 -9.93 1.17
N ASP A 671 34.10 -8.71 0.64
CA ASP A 671 33.18 -7.68 1.15
C ASP A 671 31.75 -7.92 0.60
N GLU A 672 30.79 -8.14 1.50
CA GLU A 672 29.38 -8.33 1.13
C GLU A 672 28.76 -7.10 0.46
N GLU A 673 29.15 -5.87 0.84
CA GLU A 673 28.67 -4.66 0.18
C GLU A 673 29.14 -4.62 -1.28
N MET A 674 30.40 -5.03 -1.51
CA MET A 674 30.96 -5.15 -2.85
C MET A 674 30.24 -6.23 -3.66
N LYS A 675 30.03 -7.43 -3.11
CA LYS A 675 29.28 -8.50 -3.79
C LYS A 675 27.85 -8.09 -4.15
N LYS A 676 27.13 -7.42 -3.25
CA LYS A 676 25.76 -6.93 -3.49
C LYS A 676 25.72 -5.88 -4.62
N ILE A 677 26.66 -4.94 -4.64
CA ILE A 677 26.78 -3.96 -5.73
C ILE A 677 27.16 -4.64 -7.05
N VAL A 678 28.14 -5.54 -7.04
CA VAL A 678 28.61 -6.26 -8.24
C VAL A 678 27.49 -7.10 -8.86
N LEU A 679 26.71 -7.83 -8.06
CA LEU A 679 25.49 -8.51 -8.54
C LEU A 679 24.50 -7.53 -9.18
N LYS A 680 24.24 -6.38 -8.54
CA LYS A 680 23.33 -5.36 -9.09
C LYS A 680 23.78 -4.83 -10.44
N VAL A 681 25.07 -4.54 -10.59
CA VAL A 681 25.64 -4.07 -11.86
C VAL A 681 25.57 -5.18 -12.93
N VAL A 682 25.81 -6.45 -12.57
CA VAL A 682 25.64 -7.59 -13.51
C VAL A 682 24.18 -7.70 -13.97
N LYS A 683 23.20 -7.62 -13.06
CA LYS A 683 21.76 -7.60 -13.39
C LYS A 683 21.43 -6.46 -14.38
N GLN A 684 21.93 -5.26 -14.12
CA GLN A 684 21.71 -4.07 -14.95
C GLN A 684 22.34 -4.20 -16.34
N CYS A 685 23.60 -4.64 -16.42
CA CYS A 685 24.27 -4.90 -17.70
C CYS A 685 23.53 -5.96 -18.53
N CYS A 686 23.19 -7.11 -17.94
CA CYS A 686 22.53 -8.20 -18.68
C CYS A 686 21.12 -7.82 -19.17
N GLY A 687 20.40 -6.97 -18.41
CA GLY A 687 19.10 -6.44 -18.81
C GLY A 687 19.12 -5.32 -19.86
N THR A 688 20.30 -4.84 -20.29
CA THR A 688 20.40 -3.72 -21.24
C THR A 688 20.46 -4.19 -22.69
N ASP A 689 19.74 -3.50 -23.60
CA ASP A 689 19.72 -3.66 -25.08
C ASP A 689 21.03 -4.22 -25.67
N GLY A 690 22.09 -3.41 -25.64
CA GLY A 690 23.34 -3.64 -26.38
C GLY A 690 24.21 -4.82 -25.95
N VAL A 691 23.87 -5.55 -24.88
CA VAL A 691 24.68 -6.68 -24.41
C VAL A 691 24.25 -7.97 -25.12
N GLU A 692 25.15 -8.53 -25.92
CA GLU A 692 24.91 -9.75 -26.71
C GLU A 692 24.73 -10.98 -25.83
N SER A 693 23.68 -11.77 -26.09
CA SER A 693 23.38 -13.01 -25.37
C SER A 693 24.58 -14.00 -25.34
N GLN A 694 25.30 -14.10 -26.47
CA GLN A 694 26.51 -14.92 -26.61
C GLN A 694 27.63 -14.49 -25.66
N TYR A 695 27.89 -13.17 -25.55
CA TYR A 695 28.92 -12.62 -24.66
C TYR A 695 28.63 -12.95 -23.19
N ILE A 696 27.36 -12.96 -22.79
CA ILE A 696 26.95 -13.36 -21.43
C ILE A 696 27.25 -14.84 -21.19
N LYS A 697 26.94 -15.73 -22.16
CA LYS A 697 27.21 -17.18 -22.08
C LYS A 697 28.69 -17.49 -21.90
N ASP A 698 29.54 -16.86 -22.69
CA ASP A 698 30.95 -17.22 -22.80
C ASP A 698 31.82 -16.58 -21.70
N GLU A 699 31.62 -15.29 -21.39
CA GLU A 699 32.49 -14.52 -20.50
C GLU A 699 31.92 -14.31 -19.08
N ILE A 700 30.58 -14.30 -18.91
CA ILE A 700 29.95 -13.94 -17.64
C ILE A 700 29.48 -15.18 -16.86
N LEU A 701 28.72 -16.09 -17.49
CA LEU A 701 28.14 -17.25 -16.78
C LEU A 701 29.17 -18.10 -16.03
N PRO A 702 30.33 -18.50 -16.62
CA PRO A 702 31.25 -19.42 -15.95
C PRO A 702 31.81 -18.83 -14.64
N HIS A 703 32.10 -17.52 -14.65
CA HIS A 703 32.57 -16.81 -13.47
C HIS A 703 31.44 -16.53 -12.46
N PHE A 704 30.22 -16.26 -12.94
CA PHE A 704 29.05 -15.99 -12.09
C PHE A 704 28.69 -17.22 -11.25
N PHE A 705 28.45 -18.37 -11.88
CA PHE A 705 28.10 -19.60 -11.16
C PHE A 705 29.22 -20.05 -10.21
N LYS A 706 30.49 -20.00 -10.65
CA LYS A 706 31.65 -20.35 -9.81
C LYS A 706 31.78 -19.49 -8.54
N HIS A 707 31.58 -18.19 -8.62
CA HIS A 707 31.85 -17.28 -7.49
C HIS A 707 30.64 -16.92 -6.62
N PHE A 708 29.40 -17.14 -7.10
CA PHE A 708 28.17 -16.87 -6.35
C PHE A 708 27.34 -18.11 -6.02
N VAL A 709 27.46 -19.19 -6.79
CA VAL A 709 26.67 -20.43 -6.65
C VAL A 709 27.54 -21.52 -5.98
N GLU A 710 28.58 -22.03 -6.65
CA GLU A 710 29.51 -23.04 -6.08
C GLU A 710 30.13 -22.58 -4.73
N SER A 711 30.40 -21.28 -4.59
CA SER A 711 30.98 -20.71 -3.38
C SER A 711 30.09 -20.81 -2.14
N GLN A 712 28.78 -21.06 -2.25
CA GLN A 712 27.93 -21.30 -1.07
C GLN A 712 28.20 -22.69 -0.47
N ASN A 713 28.44 -23.70 -1.31
CA ASN A 713 28.78 -25.06 -0.87
C ASN A 713 30.14 -25.08 -0.15
N GLY A 714 31.08 -24.23 -0.56
CA GLY A 714 32.40 -24.10 0.06
C GLY A 714 32.46 -23.30 1.38
N PHE A 715 31.55 -22.34 1.61
CA PHE A 715 31.65 -21.41 2.76
C PHE A 715 30.44 -21.44 3.72
N GLY A 716 29.33 -22.09 3.34
CA GLY A 716 28.10 -22.13 4.14
C GLY A 716 28.19 -22.98 5.41
N SER A 717 28.74 -24.19 5.31
CA SER A 717 28.57 -25.29 6.28
C SER A 717 29.21 -25.10 7.66
N LYS A 718 29.90 -23.97 7.92
CA LYS A 718 30.29 -23.56 9.29
C LYS A 718 29.66 -22.25 9.74
N LYS A 719 29.58 -21.23 8.87
CA LYS A 719 29.02 -19.92 9.27
C LYS A 719 27.49 -19.91 9.42
N LEU A 720 26.72 -20.70 8.65
CA LEU A 720 25.29 -20.87 8.93
C LEU A 720 25.06 -21.60 10.25
N GLN A 721 25.83 -22.65 10.54
CA GLN A 721 25.59 -23.50 11.71
C GLN A 721 25.91 -22.77 13.03
N THR A 722 26.99 -21.97 13.09
CA THR A 722 27.28 -21.12 14.26
C THR A 722 26.23 -20.01 14.46
N ALA A 723 25.58 -19.54 13.40
CA ALA A 723 24.53 -18.52 13.49
C ALA A 723 23.17 -19.07 13.97
N LEU A 724 22.91 -20.37 13.83
CA LEU A 724 21.61 -20.99 14.16
C LEU A 724 21.46 -21.43 15.62
N GLN A 725 22.55 -21.52 16.41
CA GLN A 725 22.50 -22.09 17.76
C GLN A 725 22.22 -21.08 18.90
N TYR A 726 22.16 -19.77 18.61
CA TYR A 726 21.73 -18.74 19.57
C TYR A 726 20.27 -18.32 19.35
N GLN A 727 19.34 -19.24 19.62
CA GLN A 727 17.90 -18.95 19.53
C GLN A 727 17.41 -18.05 20.68
N ARG A 728 17.03 -16.82 20.34
CA ARG A 728 15.88 -16.13 20.95
C ARG A 728 14.99 -15.58 19.81
N PRO A 729 13.66 -15.51 19.99
CA PRO A 729 12.75 -15.14 18.92
C PRO A 729 12.67 -13.61 18.74
N LEU A 730 13.58 -13.03 17.95
CA LEU A 730 13.47 -11.66 17.43
C LEU A 730 14.25 -11.53 16.11
N SER A 731 13.62 -10.95 15.07
CA SER A 731 14.17 -10.53 13.77
C SER A 731 15.20 -11.46 13.06
N PRO A 732 14.88 -12.10 11.91
CA PRO A 732 15.89 -12.80 11.12
C PRO A 732 16.95 -11.82 10.59
N SER A 733 18.23 -12.15 10.74
CA SER A 733 19.32 -11.25 10.32
C SER A 733 19.31 -11.04 8.80
N SER A 734 19.05 -9.81 8.40
CA SER A 734 18.71 -9.36 7.04
C SER A 734 19.81 -9.64 6.00
N ALA A 735 21.08 -9.55 6.40
CA ALA A 735 22.24 -9.58 5.51
C ALA A 735 22.33 -10.81 4.59
N VAL A 736 22.01 -12.00 5.11
CA VAL A 736 22.10 -13.28 4.37
C VAL A 736 20.90 -13.50 3.44
N PHE A 737 19.70 -13.14 3.89
CA PHE A 737 18.49 -13.24 3.06
C PHE A 737 18.54 -12.26 1.87
N MET A 738 19.02 -11.03 2.09
CA MET A 738 19.22 -10.02 1.04
C MET A 738 20.10 -10.54 -0.11
N THR A 739 21.20 -11.24 0.20
CA THR A 739 22.10 -11.80 -0.83
C THR A 739 21.43 -12.92 -1.63
N LYS A 740 20.56 -13.74 -1.00
CA LYS A 740 19.81 -14.78 -1.71
C LYS A 740 18.81 -14.17 -2.69
N TYR A 741 18.01 -13.18 -2.28
CA TYR A 741 17.02 -12.55 -3.16
C TYR A 741 17.65 -11.85 -4.37
N GLU A 742 18.69 -11.01 -4.19
CA GLU A 742 19.33 -10.35 -5.33
C GLU A 742 20.06 -11.37 -6.24
N LEU A 743 20.55 -12.50 -5.72
CA LEU A 743 21.12 -13.57 -6.54
C LEU A 743 20.05 -14.27 -7.41
N VAL A 744 18.90 -14.65 -6.82
CA VAL A 744 17.76 -15.21 -7.55
C VAL A 744 17.31 -14.25 -8.64
N ASP A 745 17.02 -12.99 -8.28
CA ASP A 745 16.51 -11.98 -9.21
C ASP A 745 17.53 -11.54 -10.26
N THR A 746 18.84 -11.66 -10.00
CA THR A 746 19.90 -11.46 -11.01
C THR A 746 19.94 -12.64 -11.98
N THR A 747 19.83 -13.87 -11.47
CA THR A 747 19.81 -15.09 -12.29
C THR A 747 18.60 -15.16 -13.22
N VAL A 748 17.45 -14.62 -12.78
CA VAL A 748 16.24 -14.47 -13.60
C VAL A 748 16.42 -13.45 -14.74
N GLU A 749 17.01 -12.27 -14.52
CA GLU A 749 17.26 -11.35 -15.65
C GLU A 749 18.31 -11.89 -16.63
N ILE A 750 19.31 -12.61 -16.11
CA ILE A 750 20.27 -13.32 -16.97
C ILE A 750 19.50 -14.33 -17.85
N ALA A 751 18.60 -15.15 -17.28
CA ALA A 751 17.78 -16.08 -18.06
C ALA A 751 16.88 -15.36 -19.09
N ASN A 752 16.27 -14.22 -18.75
CA ASN A 752 15.47 -13.40 -19.66
C ASN A 752 16.26 -13.00 -20.94
N LYS A 753 17.58 -12.83 -20.85
CA LYS A 753 18.48 -12.46 -21.97
C LYS A 753 19.20 -13.65 -22.64
N VAL A 754 19.39 -14.75 -21.90
CA VAL A 754 20.28 -15.87 -22.26
C VAL A 754 19.53 -17.14 -22.71
N GLY A 755 18.26 -17.29 -22.33
CA GLY A 755 17.44 -18.48 -22.54
C GLY A 755 17.20 -19.25 -21.24
N ALA A 756 16.08 -19.96 -21.17
CA ALA A 756 15.67 -20.69 -19.97
C ALA A 756 16.50 -21.96 -19.80
N SER A 757 16.68 -22.71 -20.88
CA SER A 757 17.38 -23.99 -20.94
C SER A 757 18.84 -23.87 -20.48
N GLU A 758 19.55 -22.84 -20.94
CA GLU A 758 20.93 -22.54 -20.55
C GLU A 758 21.11 -22.36 -19.03
N ILE A 759 20.19 -21.65 -18.38
CA ILE A 759 20.28 -21.38 -16.93
C ILE A 759 19.73 -22.54 -16.10
N ILE A 760 18.58 -23.11 -16.50
CA ILE A 760 17.95 -24.25 -15.81
C ILE A 760 18.89 -25.47 -15.82
N ASN A 761 19.56 -25.77 -16.93
CA ASN A 761 20.52 -26.88 -17.04
C ASN A 761 21.75 -26.73 -16.12
N ARG A 762 22.07 -25.52 -15.63
CA ARG A 762 23.14 -25.29 -14.65
C ARG A 762 22.70 -25.43 -13.18
N VAL A 763 21.39 -25.50 -12.91
CA VAL A 763 20.84 -25.50 -11.53
C VAL A 763 19.86 -26.64 -11.24
N VAL A 764 19.45 -27.44 -12.22
CA VAL A 764 18.51 -28.55 -11.98
C VAL A 764 19.11 -29.64 -11.10
N ASP A 765 20.40 -29.95 -11.22
CA ASP A 765 21.03 -30.95 -10.36
C ASP A 765 21.13 -30.45 -8.90
N ASP A 766 21.22 -29.13 -8.68
CA ASP A 766 21.20 -28.49 -7.34
C ASP A 766 19.83 -28.60 -6.64
N LEU A 767 18.74 -28.96 -7.34
CA LEU A 767 17.47 -29.35 -6.69
C LEU A 767 17.62 -30.61 -5.82
N LYS A 768 18.71 -31.37 -5.99
CA LYS A 768 19.01 -32.59 -5.23
C LYS A 768 20.08 -32.41 -4.16
N ASP A 769 20.50 -31.18 -3.87
CA ASP A 769 21.42 -30.90 -2.75
C ASP A 769 20.80 -31.27 -1.39
N GLU A 770 21.63 -31.64 -0.41
CA GLU A 770 21.23 -32.00 0.96
C GLU A 770 20.61 -30.79 1.73
N ASN A 771 20.92 -29.56 1.35
CA ASN A 771 20.50 -28.34 2.04
C ASN A 771 19.13 -27.85 1.53
N GLU A 772 18.08 -28.09 2.31
CA GLU A 772 16.71 -27.60 2.04
C GLU A 772 16.63 -26.10 1.72
N GLN A 773 17.47 -25.26 2.35
CA GLN A 773 17.49 -23.81 2.04
C GLN A 773 18.15 -23.46 0.70
N TYR A 774 18.96 -24.36 0.15
CA TYR A 774 19.60 -24.21 -1.15
C TYR A 774 18.67 -24.75 -2.25
N ARG A 775 18.11 -25.96 -2.06
CA ARG A 775 17.00 -26.51 -2.87
C ARG A 775 15.87 -25.49 -3.07
N LYS A 776 15.48 -24.77 -1.99
CA LYS A 776 14.48 -23.69 -2.03
C LYS A 776 14.87 -22.51 -2.93
N MET A 777 16.11 -22.03 -2.84
CA MET A 777 16.61 -20.90 -3.63
C MET A 777 16.65 -21.25 -5.13
N VAL A 778 17.09 -22.46 -5.44
CA VAL A 778 17.08 -23.02 -6.80
C VAL A 778 15.65 -23.16 -7.31
N MET A 779 14.73 -23.70 -6.51
CA MET A 779 13.32 -23.83 -6.88
C MET A 779 12.64 -22.46 -7.13
N GLU A 780 12.92 -21.44 -6.31
CA GLU A 780 12.44 -20.06 -6.57
C GLU A 780 13.00 -19.49 -7.88
N THR A 781 14.26 -19.81 -8.21
CA THR A 781 14.90 -19.40 -9.46
C THR A 781 14.23 -20.05 -10.66
N ILE A 782 14.02 -21.37 -10.63
CA ILE A 782 13.36 -22.11 -11.72
C ILE A 782 11.88 -21.69 -11.85
N GLU A 783 11.18 -21.44 -10.74
CA GLU A 783 9.79 -20.96 -10.71
C GLU A 783 9.65 -19.63 -11.46
N LYS A 784 10.51 -18.65 -11.13
CA LYS A 784 10.53 -17.34 -11.81
C LYS A 784 10.94 -17.45 -13.28
N ILE A 785 11.97 -18.25 -13.62
CA ILE A 785 12.42 -18.42 -15.01
C ILE A 785 11.32 -19.07 -15.87
N MET A 786 10.72 -20.18 -15.41
CA MET A 786 9.65 -20.86 -16.15
C MET A 786 8.33 -20.08 -16.11
N GLY A 787 8.10 -19.25 -15.10
CA GLY A 787 7.01 -18.27 -15.06
C GLY A 787 7.14 -17.23 -16.18
N ASN A 788 8.34 -16.72 -16.43
CA ASN A 788 8.63 -15.67 -17.42
C ASN A 788 8.78 -16.22 -18.86
N LEU A 789 9.62 -17.23 -19.08
CA LEU A 789 9.98 -17.75 -20.40
C LEU A 789 9.15 -18.97 -20.84
N GLY A 790 8.41 -19.59 -19.93
CA GLY A 790 7.69 -20.85 -20.18
C GLY A 790 8.63 -22.06 -20.32
N ALA A 791 8.12 -23.14 -20.92
CA ALA A 791 8.82 -24.42 -21.05
C ALA A 791 9.17 -24.81 -22.51
N ALA A 792 9.14 -23.86 -23.46
CA ALA A 792 9.35 -24.15 -24.88
C ALA A 792 10.82 -24.45 -25.25
N ASP A 793 11.76 -23.87 -24.51
CA ASP A 793 13.21 -23.98 -24.68
C ASP A 793 13.81 -25.26 -24.03
N ILE A 794 13.01 -25.92 -23.17
CA ILE A 794 13.44 -27.08 -22.37
C ILE A 794 13.34 -28.36 -23.21
N ASP A 795 14.43 -29.10 -23.36
CA ASP A 795 14.46 -30.36 -24.12
C ASP A 795 13.84 -31.53 -23.32
N SER A 796 13.83 -32.74 -23.89
CA SER A 796 13.24 -33.91 -23.23
C SER A 796 14.07 -34.40 -22.03
N ARG A 797 15.40 -34.26 -22.07
CA ARG A 797 16.27 -34.69 -20.98
C ARG A 797 16.21 -33.72 -19.80
N LEU A 798 16.24 -32.41 -20.07
CA LEU A 798 16.10 -31.42 -19.02
C LEU A 798 14.71 -31.46 -18.38
N GLU A 799 13.64 -31.81 -19.13
CA GLU A 799 12.32 -32.09 -18.55
C GLU A 799 12.35 -33.25 -17.54
N GLU A 800 12.99 -34.39 -17.89
CA GLU A 800 13.13 -35.53 -16.98
C GLU A 800 13.94 -35.20 -15.72
N GLN A 801 15.11 -34.57 -15.87
CA GLN A 801 15.95 -34.16 -14.73
C GLN A 801 15.21 -33.17 -13.82
N LEU A 802 14.45 -32.24 -14.40
CA LEU A 802 13.71 -31.21 -13.69
C LEU A 802 12.50 -31.79 -12.93
N ILE A 803 11.70 -32.68 -13.55
CA ILE A 803 10.60 -33.37 -12.87
C ILE A 803 11.12 -34.24 -11.70
N ASP A 804 12.21 -34.97 -11.89
CA ASP A 804 12.80 -35.83 -10.86
C ASP A 804 13.41 -35.02 -9.70
N GLY A 805 14.15 -33.95 -10.01
CA GLY A 805 14.67 -33.00 -9.01
C GLY A 805 13.56 -32.33 -8.18
N ILE A 806 12.46 -31.94 -8.82
CA ILE A 806 11.28 -31.38 -8.13
C ILE A 806 10.58 -32.41 -7.25
N LEU A 807 10.41 -33.64 -7.74
CA LEU A 807 9.78 -34.72 -6.95
C LEU A 807 10.60 -35.02 -5.70
N TYR A 808 11.92 -35.10 -5.82
CA TYR A 808 12.83 -35.26 -4.69
C TYR A 808 12.74 -34.07 -3.70
N ALA A 809 12.89 -32.84 -4.19
CA ALA A 809 12.77 -31.62 -3.38
C ALA A 809 11.38 -31.45 -2.73
N PHE A 810 10.32 -32.06 -3.30
CA PHE A 810 8.96 -32.06 -2.74
C PHE A 810 8.72 -33.18 -1.72
N GLN A 811 9.45 -34.29 -1.80
CA GLN A 811 9.38 -35.39 -0.83
C GLN A 811 10.15 -35.04 0.45
N GLU A 812 11.37 -34.54 0.34
CA GLU A 812 12.26 -34.20 1.47
C GLU A 812 12.10 -32.77 2.02
N GLN A 813 10.87 -32.26 2.12
CA GLN A 813 10.60 -31.02 2.84
C GLN A 813 10.41 -31.30 4.33
N THR A 814 11.28 -30.74 5.18
CA THR A 814 11.07 -30.73 6.64
C THR A 814 10.14 -29.59 7.05
N THR A 815 10.13 -28.50 6.27
CA THR A 815 9.30 -27.32 6.47
C THR A 815 8.30 -27.13 5.32
N GLU A 816 7.13 -26.55 5.63
CA GLU A 816 6.19 -26.14 4.59
C GLU A 816 6.70 -24.88 3.90
N ASP A 817 6.92 -24.94 2.60
CA ASP A 817 7.24 -23.76 1.82
C ASP A 817 6.30 -23.53 0.64
N VAL A 818 5.74 -22.31 0.61
CA VAL A 818 4.89 -21.82 -0.48
C VAL A 818 5.70 -21.73 -1.77
N VAL A 819 7.00 -21.45 -1.69
CA VAL A 819 7.94 -21.44 -2.82
C VAL A 819 7.96 -22.79 -3.55
N MET A 820 8.06 -23.89 -2.79
CA MET A 820 8.12 -25.24 -3.37
C MET A 820 6.78 -25.65 -4.02
N LEU A 821 5.67 -25.29 -3.38
CA LEU A 821 4.32 -25.51 -3.92
C LEU A 821 4.04 -24.63 -5.15
N ASN A 822 4.57 -23.41 -5.19
CA ASN A 822 4.54 -22.54 -6.36
C ASN A 822 5.35 -23.14 -7.50
N GLY A 823 6.63 -23.47 -7.27
CA GLY A 823 7.51 -24.10 -8.25
C GLY A 823 6.87 -25.32 -8.90
N PHE A 824 6.42 -26.29 -8.10
CA PHE A 824 5.78 -27.50 -8.60
C PHE A 824 4.55 -27.16 -9.47
N GLY A 825 3.67 -26.27 -8.99
CA GLY A 825 2.47 -25.87 -9.72
C GLY A 825 2.77 -25.12 -11.03
N THR A 826 3.62 -24.10 -10.98
CA THR A 826 4.06 -23.30 -12.14
C THR A 826 4.69 -24.20 -13.19
N ILE A 827 5.56 -25.11 -12.80
CA ILE A 827 6.30 -26.00 -13.71
C ILE A 827 5.37 -27.01 -14.39
N VAL A 828 4.50 -27.68 -13.64
CA VAL A 828 3.49 -28.60 -14.20
C VAL A 828 2.53 -27.87 -15.15
N ASN A 829 2.16 -26.63 -14.82
CA ASN A 829 1.32 -25.79 -15.68
C ASN A 829 2.03 -25.37 -16.99
N GLN A 830 3.32 -25.03 -16.94
CA GLN A 830 4.10 -24.60 -18.10
C GLN A 830 4.50 -25.77 -19.03
N LEU A 831 4.77 -26.97 -18.47
CA LEU A 831 4.94 -28.19 -19.25
C LEU A 831 3.61 -28.66 -19.89
N GLY A 832 2.48 -28.40 -19.22
CA GLY A 832 1.14 -28.60 -19.75
C GLY A 832 0.90 -30.04 -20.20
N LYS A 833 0.78 -30.27 -21.51
CA LYS A 833 0.58 -31.62 -22.06
C LYS A 833 1.81 -32.53 -21.96
N ARG A 834 3.03 -31.96 -21.89
CA ARG A 834 4.29 -32.74 -21.85
C ARG A 834 4.36 -33.62 -20.59
N VAL A 835 3.83 -33.12 -19.47
CA VAL A 835 3.88 -33.77 -18.16
C VAL A 835 3.10 -35.11 -18.06
N LYS A 836 2.32 -35.49 -19.08
CA LYS A 836 1.43 -36.67 -19.07
C LYS A 836 2.10 -37.97 -18.61
N PRO A 837 3.34 -38.34 -19.02
CA PRO A 837 4.00 -39.57 -18.56
C PRO A 837 4.26 -39.60 -17.06
N TYR A 838 4.51 -38.44 -16.45
CA TYR A 838 4.88 -38.31 -15.03
C TYR A 838 3.67 -38.13 -14.10
N LEU A 839 2.47 -37.82 -14.63
CA LEU A 839 1.25 -37.66 -13.83
C LEU A 839 0.95 -38.83 -12.86
N PRO A 840 1.14 -40.11 -13.22
CA PRO A 840 0.95 -41.22 -12.28
C PRO A 840 1.92 -41.18 -11.09
N GLN A 841 3.20 -40.84 -11.34
CA GLN A 841 4.23 -40.72 -10.30
C GLN A 841 3.96 -39.51 -9.40
N ILE A 842 3.61 -38.36 -9.99
CA ILE A 842 3.19 -37.14 -9.27
C ILE A 842 1.99 -37.43 -8.37
N CYS A 843 0.95 -38.10 -8.90
CA CYS A 843 -0.24 -38.43 -8.11
C CYS A 843 0.04 -39.49 -7.02
N GLY A 844 0.93 -40.45 -7.28
CA GLY A 844 1.40 -41.40 -6.26
C GLY A 844 2.13 -40.69 -5.11
N THR A 845 3.02 -39.74 -5.41
CA THR A 845 3.69 -38.89 -4.40
C THR A 845 2.69 -38.02 -3.63
N ILE A 846 1.69 -37.44 -4.31
CA ILE A 846 0.63 -36.65 -3.68
C ILE A 846 -0.20 -37.50 -2.71
N LEU A 847 -0.63 -38.71 -3.11
CA LEU A 847 -1.37 -39.63 -2.25
C LEU A 847 -0.55 -40.07 -1.03
N TRP A 848 0.75 -40.36 -1.22
CA TRP A 848 1.65 -40.69 -0.12
C TRP A 848 1.81 -39.52 0.88
N ARG A 849 1.93 -38.27 0.39
CA ARG A 849 1.99 -37.07 1.25
C ARG A 849 0.63 -36.75 1.90
N LEU A 850 -0.49 -37.04 1.25
CA LEU A 850 -1.84 -36.91 1.81
C LEU A 850 -2.08 -37.92 2.96
N ASN A 851 -1.40 -39.06 2.95
CA ASN A 851 -1.44 -40.04 4.06
C ASN A 851 -0.47 -39.71 5.21
N ASN A 852 0.25 -38.59 5.16
CA ASN A 852 1.25 -38.23 6.17
C ASN A 852 0.60 -37.83 7.51
N LYS A 853 1.24 -38.20 8.63
CA LYS A 853 0.83 -37.80 9.99
C LYS A 853 0.76 -36.28 10.16
N SER A 854 1.68 -35.56 9.51
CA SER A 854 1.74 -34.10 9.53
C SER A 854 0.58 -33.48 8.74
N ALA A 855 -0.40 -32.91 9.45
CA ALA A 855 -1.54 -32.19 8.87
C ALA A 855 -1.09 -31.12 7.85
N LYS A 856 0.00 -30.43 8.15
CA LYS A 856 0.72 -29.49 7.28
C LYS A 856 1.09 -30.09 5.90
N VAL A 857 1.71 -31.27 5.89
CA VAL A 857 2.05 -31.99 4.64
C VAL A 857 0.78 -32.40 3.86
N ARG A 858 -0.30 -32.79 4.57
CA ARG A 858 -1.60 -33.06 3.93
C ARG A 858 -2.20 -31.80 3.29
N GLN A 859 -2.03 -30.63 3.91
CA GLN A 859 -2.47 -29.35 3.35
C GLN A 859 -1.78 -29.07 2.00
N GLN A 860 -0.45 -29.14 1.97
CA GLN A 860 0.36 -28.86 0.78
C GLN A 860 0.06 -29.85 -0.35
N ALA A 861 -0.24 -31.12 -0.04
CA ALA A 861 -0.67 -32.10 -1.03
C ALA A 861 -2.03 -31.75 -1.66
N ALA A 862 -3.02 -31.33 -0.86
CA ALA A 862 -4.32 -30.89 -1.38
C ALA A 862 -4.23 -29.56 -2.16
N ASP A 863 -3.49 -28.57 -1.64
CA ASP A 863 -3.24 -27.30 -2.34
C ASP A 863 -2.48 -27.51 -3.67
N LEU A 864 -1.70 -28.60 -3.83
CA LEU A 864 -1.09 -28.99 -5.11
C LEU A 864 -2.10 -29.59 -6.09
N ILE A 865 -2.99 -30.51 -5.65
CA ILE A 865 -4.08 -31.05 -6.48
C ILE A 865 -4.91 -29.91 -7.09
N SER A 866 -5.24 -28.90 -6.27
CA SER A 866 -5.98 -27.72 -6.69
C SER A 866 -5.34 -26.98 -7.87
N ARG A 867 -4.00 -26.94 -7.93
CA ARG A 867 -3.22 -26.29 -9.00
C ARG A 867 -3.14 -27.15 -10.26
N ILE A 868 -2.89 -28.45 -10.13
CA ILE A 868 -2.64 -29.35 -11.29
C ILE A 868 -3.91 -29.87 -11.96
N ALA A 869 -5.09 -29.75 -11.33
CA ALA A 869 -6.35 -30.32 -11.83
C ALA A 869 -6.68 -29.92 -13.29
N VAL A 870 -6.39 -28.67 -13.67
CA VAL A 870 -6.59 -28.19 -15.06
C VAL A 870 -5.67 -28.93 -16.03
N VAL A 871 -4.40 -29.14 -15.66
CA VAL A 871 -3.41 -29.84 -16.48
C VAL A 871 -3.79 -31.31 -16.66
N MET A 872 -4.19 -31.99 -15.59
CA MET A 872 -4.64 -33.39 -15.63
C MET A 872 -5.77 -33.61 -16.64
N LYS A 873 -6.70 -32.66 -16.77
CA LYS A 873 -7.77 -32.68 -17.79
C LYS A 873 -7.25 -32.44 -19.20
N THR A 874 -6.31 -31.51 -19.41
CA THR A 874 -5.68 -31.33 -20.74
C THR A 874 -4.82 -32.53 -21.17
N CYS A 875 -4.32 -33.31 -20.21
CA CYS A 875 -3.68 -34.62 -20.43
C CYS A 875 -4.68 -35.77 -20.60
N GLN A 876 -5.99 -35.52 -20.45
CA GLN A 876 -7.11 -36.46 -20.54
C GLN A 876 -7.18 -37.54 -19.43
N GLU A 877 -6.48 -37.35 -18.31
CA GLU A 877 -6.43 -38.33 -17.20
C GLU A 877 -7.63 -38.22 -16.23
N GLU A 878 -8.84 -38.32 -16.78
CA GLU A 878 -10.10 -38.22 -16.01
C GLU A 878 -10.22 -39.29 -14.92
N LYS A 879 -9.72 -40.50 -15.15
CA LYS A 879 -9.72 -41.60 -14.17
C LYS A 879 -8.88 -41.26 -12.93
N LEU A 880 -7.72 -40.61 -13.14
CA LEU A 880 -6.79 -40.25 -12.08
C LEU A 880 -7.36 -39.10 -11.23
N MET A 881 -7.99 -38.11 -11.86
CA MET A 881 -8.78 -37.09 -11.15
C MET A 881 -9.96 -37.69 -10.39
N GLY A 882 -10.65 -38.68 -10.95
CA GLY A 882 -11.75 -39.38 -10.28
C GLY A 882 -11.29 -40.13 -9.02
N HIS A 883 -10.14 -40.82 -9.08
CA HIS A 883 -9.55 -41.47 -7.91
C HIS A 883 -9.14 -40.45 -6.82
N LEU A 884 -8.48 -39.35 -7.20
CA LEU A 884 -8.19 -38.24 -6.27
C LEU A 884 -9.47 -37.66 -5.66
N GLY A 885 -10.56 -37.56 -6.43
CA GLY A 885 -11.86 -37.10 -5.96
C GLY A 885 -12.49 -38.00 -4.89
N VAL A 886 -12.35 -39.32 -5.01
CA VAL A 886 -12.79 -40.29 -3.98
C VAL A 886 -11.94 -40.18 -2.73
N VAL A 887 -10.61 -40.17 -2.85
CA VAL A 887 -9.71 -40.05 -1.69
C VAL A 887 -9.94 -38.74 -0.94
N LEU A 888 -10.00 -37.60 -1.66
CA LEU A 888 -10.33 -36.30 -1.05
C LEU A 888 -11.73 -36.27 -0.41
N TYR A 889 -12.68 -37.06 -0.91
CA TYR A 889 -14.01 -37.18 -0.29
C TYR A 889 -13.97 -37.90 1.06
N GLU A 890 -13.19 -38.96 1.19
CA GLU A 890 -12.98 -39.66 2.46
C GLU A 890 -12.38 -38.71 3.52
N TYR A 891 -11.49 -37.82 3.10
CA TYR A 891 -10.90 -36.78 3.96
C TYR A 891 -11.82 -35.58 4.30
N LEU A 892 -13.11 -35.56 3.93
CA LEU A 892 -14.06 -34.54 4.45
C LEU A 892 -14.29 -34.63 5.97
N GLY A 893 -13.80 -35.67 6.64
CA GLY A 893 -13.78 -35.80 8.11
C GLY A 893 -12.56 -35.20 8.81
N GLU A 894 -11.65 -34.53 8.10
CA GLU A 894 -10.40 -33.98 8.63
C GLU A 894 -10.62 -32.97 9.78
N GLU A 895 -9.91 -33.17 10.90
CA GLU A 895 -10.03 -32.36 12.12
C GLU A 895 -9.39 -30.98 11.96
N TYR A 896 -8.29 -30.89 11.20
CA TYR A 896 -7.52 -29.67 11.01
C TYR A 896 -8.17 -28.77 9.95
N PRO A 897 -8.71 -27.59 10.30
CA PRO A 897 -9.56 -26.83 9.38
C PRO A 897 -8.78 -26.11 8.28
N GLU A 898 -7.46 -25.93 8.43
CA GLU A 898 -6.59 -25.45 7.35
C GLU A 898 -6.44 -26.51 6.25
N VAL A 899 -6.30 -27.78 6.64
CA VAL A 899 -6.24 -28.94 5.74
C VAL A 899 -7.59 -29.17 5.08
N LEU A 900 -8.68 -29.22 5.85
CA LEU A 900 -10.04 -29.38 5.33
C LEU A 900 -10.41 -28.30 4.29
N GLY A 901 -10.05 -27.04 4.55
CA GLY A 901 -10.25 -25.94 3.58
C GLY A 901 -9.49 -26.14 2.26
N SER A 902 -8.37 -26.86 2.29
CA SER A 902 -7.52 -27.19 1.13
C SER A 902 -8.06 -28.38 0.36
N ILE A 903 -8.54 -29.40 1.06
CA ILE A 903 -9.27 -30.56 0.50
C ILE A 903 -10.52 -30.08 -0.26
N LEU A 904 -11.29 -29.16 0.33
CA LEU A 904 -12.43 -28.52 -0.32
C LEU A 904 -12.02 -27.69 -1.54
N GLY A 905 -10.89 -26.98 -1.47
CA GLY A 905 -10.29 -26.27 -2.61
C GLY A 905 -9.89 -27.21 -3.77
N ALA A 906 -9.30 -28.35 -3.46
CA ALA A 906 -8.94 -29.39 -4.42
C ALA A 906 -10.18 -30.03 -5.07
N LEU A 907 -11.20 -30.38 -4.28
CA LEU A 907 -12.47 -30.89 -4.80
C LEU A 907 -13.18 -29.87 -5.69
N LYS A 908 -13.20 -28.59 -5.29
CA LYS A 908 -13.66 -27.46 -6.11
C LYS A 908 -12.89 -27.36 -7.43
N ALA A 909 -11.57 -27.54 -7.43
CA ALA A 909 -10.78 -27.56 -8.67
C ALA A 909 -11.14 -28.74 -9.58
N ILE A 910 -11.25 -29.96 -9.04
CA ILE A 910 -11.65 -31.15 -9.79
C ILE A 910 -13.07 -30.99 -10.37
N VAL A 911 -14.06 -30.60 -9.54
CA VAL A 911 -15.46 -30.40 -9.94
C VAL A 911 -15.61 -29.33 -11.02
N ASN A 912 -14.80 -28.27 -10.99
CA ASN A 912 -14.76 -27.25 -12.04
C ASN A 912 -14.28 -27.77 -13.40
N VAL A 913 -13.63 -28.93 -13.46
CA VAL A 913 -12.83 -29.38 -14.59
C VAL A 913 -13.26 -30.75 -15.14
N ILE A 914 -13.63 -31.71 -14.30
CA ILE A 914 -14.04 -33.06 -14.73
C ILE A 914 -15.44 -33.06 -15.38
N GLY A 915 -16.38 -32.29 -14.82
CA GLY A 915 -17.78 -32.23 -15.24
C GLY A 915 -18.72 -33.09 -14.39
N MET A 916 -19.95 -32.62 -14.19
CA MET A 916 -20.86 -33.13 -13.15
C MET A 916 -21.30 -34.60 -13.33
N THR A 917 -21.35 -35.10 -14.57
CA THR A 917 -21.73 -36.49 -14.89
C THR A 917 -20.62 -37.52 -14.67
N LYS A 918 -19.35 -37.08 -14.59
CA LYS A 918 -18.16 -37.95 -14.45
C LYS A 918 -17.49 -37.83 -13.08
N MET A 919 -18.04 -37.03 -12.17
CA MET A 919 -17.46 -36.84 -10.84
C MET A 919 -17.64 -38.10 -9.99
N THR A 920 -16.56 -38.55 -9.37
CA THR A 920 -16.54 -39.59 -8.33
C THR A 920 -15.95 -38.96 -7.06
N PRO A 921 -16.67 -38.91 -5.93
CA PRO A 921 -18.03 -39.42 -5.69
C PRO A 921 -19.13 -38.67 -6.46
N PRO A 922 -20.32 -39.28 -6.62
CA PRO A 922 -21.49 -38.59 -7.14
C PRO A 922 -21.89 -37.36 -6.30
N ILE A 923 -22.41 -36.33 -6.98
CA ILE A 923 -22.86 -35.07 -6.35
C ILE A 923 -23.94 -35.29 -5.29
N LYS A 924 -24.79 -36.30 -5.49
CA LYS A 924 -25.85 -36.72 -4.58
C LYS A 924 -25.34 -37.10 -3.18
N ASP A 925 -24.12 -37.63 -3.11
CA ASP A 925 -23.50 -38.07 -1.87
C ASP A 925 -22.57 -36.97 -1.31
N LEU A 926 -21.88 -36.26 -2.21
CA LEU A 926 -20.97 -35.16 -1.87
C LEU A 926 -21.69 -34.00 -1.17
N LEU A 927 -22.80 -33.49 -1.73
CA LEU A 927 -23.42 -32.26 -1.24
C LEU A 927 -24.04 -32.39 0.18
N PRO A 928 -24.77 -33.46 0.55
CA PRO A 928 -25.22 -33.66 1.92
C PRO A 928 -24.09 -33.77 2.95
N ARG A 929 -22.86 -34.16 2.52
CA ARG A 929 -21.65 -34.15 3.35
C ARG A 929 -21.05 -32.74 3.51
N LEU A 930 -21.28 -31.83 2.54
CA LEU A 930 -20.88 -30.42 2.62
C LEU A 930 -21.80 -29.58 3.50
N THR A 931 -23.12 -29.85 3.52
CA THR A 931 -24.09 -29.09 4.33
C THR A 931 -23.69 -28.90 5.80
N PRO A 932 -23.25 -29.93 6.57
CA PRO A 932 -22.78 -29.71 7.94
C PRO A 932 -21.43 -28.97 8.03
N ILE A 933 -20.59 -29.02 6.99
CA ILE A 933 -19.28 -28.35 6.96
C ILE A 933 -19.42 -26.83 6.84
N LEU A 934 -20.54 -26.32 6.28
CA LEU A 934 -20.89 -24.89 6.30
C LEU A 934 -20.92 -24.29 7.71
N LYS A 935 -21.20 -25.11 8.75
CA LYS A 935 -21.19 -24.69 10.16
C LYS A 935 -19.81 -24.61 10.80
N ASN A 936 -18.75 -25.01 10.11
CA ASN A 936 -17.38 -24.82 10.59
C ASN A 936 -17.08 -23.31 10.70
N ARG A 937 -16.48 -22.87 11.81
CA ARG A 937 -16.18 -21.45 12.07
C ARG A 937 -14.94 -20.92 11.33
N HIS A 938 -14.14 -21.79 10.73
CA HIS A 938 -12.86 -21.42 10.13
C HIS A 938 -13.02 -20.84 8.72
N GLU A 939 -12.43 -19.66 8.47
CA GLU A 939 -12.63 -18.91 7.22
C GLU A 939 -12.22 -19.70 5.97
N LYS A 940 -11.08 -20.41 5.97
CA LYS A 940 -10.63 -21.22 4.81
C LYS A 940 -11.59 -22.36 4.48
N VAL A 941 -12.31 -22.89 5.47
CA VAL A 941 -13.33 -23.94 5.30
C VAL A 941 -14.61 -23.34 4.74
N GLN A 942 -15.13 -22.28 5.36
CA GLN A 942 -16.35 -21.60 4.89
C GLN A 942 -16.21 -21.16 3.43
N GLU A 943 -15.15 -20.42 3.10
CA GLU A 943 -14.94 -19.85 1.76
C GLU A 943 -14.90 -20.93 0.67
N ASN A 944 -14.15 -22.03 0.87
CA ASN A 944 -14.07 -23.11 -0.11
C ASN A 944 -15.32 -24.01 -0.14
N CYS A 945 -16.00 -24.22 0.99
CA CYS A 945 -17.25 -24.97 1.04
C CYS A 945 -18.38 -24.24 0.29
N ILE A 946 -18.55 -22.95 0.56
CA ILE A 946 -19.59 -22.10 -0.07
C ILE A 946 -19.36 -21.98 -1.58
N ASP A 947 -18.11 -21.81 -2.01
CA ASP A 947 -17.76 -21.82 -3.44
C ASP A 947 -18.04 -23.17 -4.10
N LEU A 948 -17.69 -24.30 -3.44
CA LEU A 948 -17.95 -25.64 -3.97
C LEU A 948 -19.47 -25.89 -4.12
N VAL A 949 -20.26 -25.55 -3.10
CA VAL A 949 -21.73 -25.60 -3.14
C VAL A 949 -22.28 -24.71 -4.26
N GLY A 950 -21.75 -23.50 -4.44
CA GLY A 950 -22.11 -22.60 -5.54
C GLY A 950 -21.82 -23.17 -6.92
N ARG A 951 -20.68 -23.85 -7.12
CA ARG A 951 -20.35 -24.54 -8.38
C ARG A 951 -21.25 -25.74 -8.64
N ILE A 952 -21.75 -26.42 -7.60
CA ILE A 952 -22.74 -27.49 -7.72
C ILE A 952 -24.11 -26.89 -8.13
N ALA A 953 -24.53 -25.78 -7.52
CA ALA A 953 -25.79 -25.10 -7.83
C ALA A 953 -25.85 -24.56 -9.27
N ASP A 954 -24.75 -23.99 -9.77
CA ASP A 954 -24.66 -23.43 -11.14
C ASP A 954 -24.66 -24.50 -12.24
N ARG A 955 -23.98 -25.64 -12.02
CA ARG A 955 -23.68 -26.63 -13.07
C ARG A 955 -24.36 -28.00 -12.91
N GLY A 956 -24.97 -28.28 -11.77
CA GLY A 956 -25.62 -29.56 -11.48
C GLY A 956 -26.81 -29.46 -10.52
N PRO A 957 -27.71 -28.46 -10.63
CA PRO A 957 -28.83 -28.29 -9.71
C PRO A 957 -29.77 -29.51 -9.71
N GLU A 958 -29.98 -30.12 -10.88
CA GLU A 958 -30.85 -31.28 -11.12
C GLU A 958 -30.50 -32.52 -10.28
N TYR A 959 -29.25 -32.67 -9.84
CA TYR A 959 -28.83 -33.82 -9.05
C TYR A 959 -29.30 -33.76 -7.59
N VAL A 960 -29.78 -32.61 -7.11
CA VAL A 960 -30.07 -32.34 -5.69
C VAL A 960 -31.50 -31.83 -5.52
N SER A 961 -32.21 -32.37 -4.53
CA SER A 961 -33.61 -31.98 -4.28
C SER A 961 -33.73 -30.54 -3.75
N ALA A 962 -34.79 -29.83 -4.17
CA ALA A 962 -35.12 -28.48 -3.70
C ALA A 962 -35.15 -28.35 -2.16
N ARG A 963 -35.49 -29.42 -1.42
CA ARG A 963 -35.50 -29.43 0.05
C ARG A 963 -34.12 -29.28 0.67
N GLU A 964 -33.09 -29.92 0.09
CA GLU A 964 -31.70 -29.76 0.57
C GLU A 964 -31.11 -28.42 0.11
N TRP A 965 -31.49 -27.93 -1.08
CA TRP A 965 -31.16 -26.57 -1.50
C TRP A 965 -31.75 -25.49 -0.57
N MET A 966 -33.01 -25.62 -0.14
CA MET A 966 -33.61 -24.72 0.86
C MET A 966 -32.94 -24.82 2.23
N ARG A 967 -32.56 -26.02 2.67
CA ARG A 967 -31.76 -26.21 3.89
C ARG A 967 -30.43 -25.45 3.79
N ILE A 968 -29.72 -25.57 2.68
CA ILE A 968 -28.48 -24.82 2.41
C ILE A 968 -28.74 -23.30 2.43
N CYS A 969 -29.85 -22.80 1.88
CA CYS A 969 -30.21 -21.38 1.99
C CYS A 969 -30.34 -20.89 3.46
N PHE A 970 -30.88 -21.70 4.37
CA PHE A 970 -30.92 -21.34 5.79
C PHE A 970 -29.53 -21.31 6.44
N GLU A 971 -28.66 -22.30 6.14
CA GLU A 971 -27.28 -22.30 6.66
C GLU A 971 -26.44 -21.13 6.10
N LEU A 972 -26.63 -20.80 4.80
CA LEU A 972 -25.98 -19.66 4.14
C LEU A 972 -26.46 -18.30 4.70
N LEU A 973 -27.68 -18.20 5.21
CA LEU A 973 -28.20 -16.96 5.81
C LEU A 973 -27.41 -16.55 7.06
N GLU A 974 -26.94 -17.50 7.87
CA GLU A 974 -26.03 -17.19 8.99
C GLU A 974 -24.63 -16.78 8.50
N LEU A 975 -24.17 -17.34 7.37
CA LEU A 975 -22.86 -17.03 6.78
C LEU A 975 -22.78 -15.62 6.16
N LEU A 976 -23.93 -14.98 5.88
CA LEU A 976 -24.00 -13.55 5.57
C LEU A 976 -23.45 -12.66 6.72
N LYS A 977 -23.37 -13.18 7.95
CA LYS A 977 -22.80 -12.47 9.11
C LYS A 977 -21.26 -12.51 9.18
N ALA A 978 -20.59 -13.36 8.39
CA ALA A 978 -19.15 -13.54 8.47
C ALA A 978 -18.38 -12.21 8.28
N HIS A 979 -17.30 -12.00 9.04
CA HIS A 979 -16.54 -10.73 8.98
C HIS A 979 -15.75 -10.55 7.67
N LYS A 980 -15.29 -11.64 7.04
CA LYS A 980 -14.57 -11.62 5.76
C LYS A 980 -15.46 -11.21 4.58
N LYS A 981 -15.04 -10.22 3.78
CA LYS A 981 -15.76 -9.80 2.55
C LYS A 981 -15.89 -10.96 1.55
N ALA A 982 -14.88 -11.82 1.43
CA ALA A 982 -14.87 -12.92 0.47
C ALA A 982 -15.95 -13.98 0.77
N ILE A 983 -16.08 -14.40 2.04
CA ILE A 983 -17.14 -15.34 2.48
C ILE A 983 -18.53 -14.76 2.18
N ARG A 984 -18.78 -13.50 2.54
CA ARG A 984 -20.07 -12.84 2.23
C ARG A 984 -20.33 -12.77 0.71
N ARG A 985 -19.32 -12.48 -0.12
CA ARG A 985 -19.45 -12.50 -1.59
C ARG A 985 -19.82 -13.89 -2.10
N ALA A 986 -19.08 -14.92 -1.69
CA ALA A 986 -19.36 -16.31 -2.08
C ALA A 986 -20.78 -16.73 -1.66
N THR A 987 -21.20 -16.36 -0.45
CA THR A 987 -22.54 -16.65 0.09
C THR A 987 -23.64 -16.06 -0.79
N VAL A 988 -23.54 -14.77 -1.13
CA VAL A 988 -24.54 -14.06 -1.96
C VAL A 988 -24.54 -14.60 -3.40
N ASN A 989 -23.37 -14.88 -4.00
CA ASN A 989 -23.29 -15.55 -5.31
C ASN A 989 -24.02 -16.90 -5.29
N THR A 990 -23.77 -17.72 -4.26
CA THR A 990 -24.40 -19.04 -4.10
C THR A 990 -25.91 -18.94 -3.86
N PHE A 991 -26.41 -17.92 -3.16
CA PHE A 991 -27.85 -17.61 -3.13
C PHE A 991 -28.43 -17.35 -4.53
N GLY A 992 -27.73 -16.61 -5.39
CA GLY A 992 -28.14 -16.36 -6.77
C GLY A 992 -28.25 -17.63 -7.62
N TYR A 993 -27.28 -18.54 -7.49
CA TYR A 993 -27.31 -19.84 -8.17
C TYR A 993 -28.41 -20.76 -7.63
N ILE A 994 -28.67 -20.78 -6.32
CA ILE A 994 -29.73 -21.61 -5.73
C ILE A 994 -31.13 -21.07 -6.05
N ALA A 995 -31.33 -19.75 -6.07
CA ALA A 995 -32.61 -19.15 -6.49
C ALA A 995 -32.91 -19.44 -7.97
N LYS A 996 -31.89 -19.49 -8.82
CA LYS A 996 -32.00 -19.97 -10.22
C LYS A 996 -32.33 -21.47 -10.32
N ALA A 997 -31.98 -22.26 -9.31
CA ALA A 997 -32.19 -23.72 -9.28
C ALA A 997 -33.57 -24.15 -8.75
N ILE A 998 -34.09 -23.50 -7.70
CA ILE A 998 -35.42 -23.81 -7.13
C ILE A 998 -36.51 -22.91 -7.74
N GLY A 999 -36.18 -21.63 -7.94
CA GLY A 999 -37.13 -20.53 -8.11
C GLY A 999 -36.97 -19.47 -6.99
N PRO A 1000 -37.31 -18.20 -7.25
CA PRO A 1000 -37.02 -17.12 -6.32
C PRO A 1000 -37.93 -17.09 -5.08
N HIS A 1001 -39.21 -17.47 -5.19
CA HIS A 1001 -40.22 -17.19 -4.15
C HIS A 1001 -39.89 -17.81 -2.78
N ASP A 1002 -39.44 -19.06 -2.73
CA ASP A 1002 -39.08 -19.74 -1.47
C ASP A 1002 -37.85 -19.10 -0.80
N VAL A 1003 -36.87 -18.68 -1.60
CA VAL A 1003 -35.66 -18.00 -1.13
C VAL A 1003 -35.99 -16.58 -0.64
N LEU A 1004 -36.86 -15.86 -1.35
CA LEU A 1004 -37.30 -14.51 -0.98
C LEU A 1004 -38.03 -14.49 0.37
N ALA A 1005 -38.93 -15.44 0.64
CA ALA A 1005 -39.64 -15.51 1.92
C ALA A 1005 -38.67 -15.63 3.11
N THR A 1006 -37.61 -16.42 2.96
CA THR A 1006 -36.52 -16.56 3.95
C THR A 1006 -35.72 -15.26 4.11
N LEU A 1007 -35.37 -14.58 3.01
CA LEU A 1007 -34.63 -13.32 3.03
C LEU A 1007 -35.44 -12.16 3.63
N LEU A 1008 -36.70 -11.96 3.21
CA LEU A 1008 -37.54 -10.85 3.67
C LEU A 1008 -37.79 -10.91 5.19
N ASN A 1009 -37.96 -12.10 5.77
CA ASN A 1009 -38.05 -12.26 7.22
C ASN A 1009 -36.76 -11.82 7.96
N ASN A 1010 -35.59 -11.95 7.34
CA ASN A 1010 -34.32 -11.52 7.92
C ASN A 1010 -34.12 -9.97 7.89
N LEU A 1011 -34.94 -9.23 7.12
CA LEU A 1011 -34.94 -7.77 7.14
C LEU A 1011 -35.48 -7.19 8.47
N LYS A 1012 -36.19 -7.99 9.27
CA LYS A 1012 -36.71 -7.63 10.61
C LYS A 1012 -35.65 -7.77 11.72
N VAL A 1013 -34.46 -8.28 11.40
CA VAL A 1013 -33.36 -8.43 12.38
C VAL A 1013 -32.70 -7.07 12.67
N GLN A 1014 -32.63 -6.68 13.94
CA GLN A 1014 -32.11 -5.37 14.36
C GLN A 1014 -30.67 -5.09 13.87
N GLU A 1015 -29.82 -6.11 13.83
CA GLU A 1015 -28.40 -6.01 13.45
C GLU A 1015 -28.21 -5.52 12.00
N ARG A 1016 -27.58 -4.34 11.87
CA ARG A 1016 -27.39 -3.63 10.59
C ARG A 1016 -26.65 -4.48 9.53
N GLN A 1017 -25.65 -5.27 9.92
CA GLN A 1017 -24.87 -6.06 8.97
C GLN A 1017 -25.74 -7.12 8.28
N ASN A 1018 -26.60 -7.80 9.05
CA ASN A 1018 -27.47 -8.88 8.55
C ASN A 1018 -28.48 -8.31 7.55
N ARG A 1019 -29.12 -7.19 7.90
CA ARG A 1019 -30.04 -6.48 7.00
C ARG A 1019 -29.35 -6.09 5.70
N VAL A 1020 -28.17 -5.45 5.76
CA VAL A 1020 -27.41 -5.08 4.55
C VAL A 1020 -27.07 -6.30 3.69
N CYS A 1021 -26.60 -7.40 4.26
CA CYS A 1021 -26.20 -8.56 3.46
C CYS A 1021 -27.40 -9.34 2.89
N THR A 1022 -28.54 -9.33 3.60
CA THR A 1022 -29.83 -9.83 3.10
C THR A 1022 -30.33 -8.99 1.93
N THR A 1023 -30.29 -7.67 2.08
CA THR A 1023 -30.55 -6.66 1.05
C THR A 1023 -29.72 -6.91 -0.23
N VAL A 1024 -28.44 -7.28 -0.10
CA VAL A 1024 -27.58 -7.65 -1.24
C VAL A 1024 -28.03 -8.97 -1.87
N ALA A 1025 -28.38 -9.98 -1.07
CA ALA A 1025 -28.88 -11.26 -1.56
C ALA A 1025 -30.20 -11.12 -2.34
N ILE A 1026 -31.14 -10.29 -1.86
CA ILE A 1026 -32.39 -9.96 -2.57
C ILE A 1026 -32.09 -9.36 -3.95
N ALA A 1027 -31.08 -8.49 -4.05
CA ALA A 1027 -30.69 -7.85 -5.30
C ALA A 1027 -30.06 -8.84 -6.31
N ILE A 1028 -29.18 -9.76 -5.86
CA ILE A 1028 -28.67 -10.85 -6.74
C ILE A 1028 -29.79 -11.81 -7.15
N VAL A 1029 -30.74 -12.15 -6.26
CA VAL A 1029 -31.90 -12.99 -6.63
C VAL A 1029 -32.76 -12.31 -7.70
N ALA A 1030 -32.87 -10.99 -7.68
CA ALA A 1030 -33.56 -10.23 -8.73
C ALA A 1030 -32.76 -10.11 -10.04
N GLU A 1031 -31.43 -10.11 -9.98
CA GLU A 1031 -30.57 -10.22 -11.16
C GLU A 1031 -30.74 -11.59 -11.83
N THR A 1032 -30.67 -12.69 -11.06
CA THR A 1032 -30.70 -14.05 -11.63
C THR A 1032 -32.10 -14.54 -12.01
N CYS A 1033 -33.15 -14.10 -11.30
CA CYS A 1033 -34.54 -14.53 -11.54
C CYS A 1033 -35.44 -13.43 -12.16
N SER A 1034 -34.83 -12.33 -12.62
CA SER A 1034 -35.48 -11.09 -13.09
C SER A 1034 -36.29 -10.30 -12.04
N PRO A 1035 -36.31 -8.95 -12.10
CA PRO A 1035 -36.86 -8.13 -11.01
C PRO A 1035 -38.36 -8.31 -10.77
N PHE A 1036 -39.14 -8.66 -11.79
CA PHE A 1036 -40.60 -8.80 -11.66
C PHE A 1036 -41.05 -9.82 -10.61
N THR A 1037 -40.22 -10.83 -10.29
CA THR A 1037 -40.52 -11.84 -9.27
C THR A 1037 -40.26 -11.33 -7.85
N VAL A 1038 -39.38 -10.34 -7.70
CA VAL A 1038 -38.88 -9.83 -6.42
C VAL A 1038 -39.58 -8.53 -6.03
N LEU A 1039 -39.72 -7.60 -6.99
CA LEU A 1039 -40.17 -6.23 -6.77
C LEU A 1039 -41.54 -6.14 -6.08
N PRO A 1040 -42.59 -6.92 -6.45
CA PRO A 1040 -43.90 -6.81 -5.81
C PRO A 1040 -43.88 -7.23 -4.33
N ALA A 1041 -43.11 -8.26 -3.98
CA ALA A 1041 -42.96 -8.71 -2.60
C ALA A 1041 -42.17 -7.68 -1.76
N LEU A 1042 -41.10 -7.14 -2.35
CA LEU A 1042 -40.25 -6.10 -1.76
C LEU A 1042 -41.06 -4.81 -1.48
N MET A 1043 -41.88 -4.36 -2.45
CA MET A 1043 -42.81 -3.24 -2.29
C MET A 1043 -43.93 -3.52 -1.27
N ASN A 1044 -44.34 -4.77 -1.09
CA ASN A 1044 -45.35 -5.12 -0.09
C ASN A 1044 -44.79 -5.06 1.34
N GLU A 1045 -43.55 -5.52 1.59
CA GLU A 1045 -42.90 -5.38 2.90
C GLU A 1045 -42.63 -3.90 3.28
N TYR A 1046 -42.55 -2.96 2.32
CA TYR A 1046 -42.47 -1.52 2.62
C TYR A 1046 -43.73 -0.98 3.34
N ARG A 1047 -44.88 -1.65 3.15
CA ARG A 1047 -46.15 -1.29 3.81
C ARG A 1047 -46.19 -1.70 5.28
N VAL A 1048 -45.22 -2.48 5.75
CA VAL A 1048 -45.08 -2.81 7.18
C VAL A 1048 -44.60 -1.55 7.90
N PRO A 1049 -45.29 -1.06 8.95
CA PRO A 1049 -44.95 0.18 9.65
C PRO A 1049 -43.71 0.09 10.55
N GLU A 1050 -42.75 -0.79 10.22
CA GLU A 1050 -41.47 -0.88 10.91
C GLU A 1050 -40.39 -0.12 10.11
N LEU A 1051 -40.01 1.04 10.65
CA LEU A 1051 -39.00 1.96 10.10
C LEU A 1051 -37.65 1.27 9.78
N ASN A 1052 -37.34 0.13 10.43
CA ASN A 1052 -36.18 -0.72 10.13
C ASN A 1052 -36.31 -1.55 8.85
N VAL A 1053 -37.52 -2.04 8.55
CA VAL A 1053 -37.85 -2.86 7.38
C VAL A 1053 -37.98 -1.95 6.16
N GLN A 1054 -38.62 -0.80 6.29
CA GLN A 1054 -38.69 0.25 5.26
C GLN A 1054 -37.28 0.72 4.87
N ASN A 1055 -36.41 1.01 5.85
CA ASN A 1055 -34.99 1.25 5.64
C ASN A 1055 -34.24 0.07 4.99
N GLY A 1056 -34.71 -1.17 5.16
CA GLY A 1056 -34.14 -2.36 4.51
C GLY A 1056 -34.59 -2.46 3.06
N VAL A 1057 -35.88 -2.25 2.79
CA VAL A 1057 -36.47 -2.16 1.45
C VAL A 1057 -35.78 -1.11 0.60
N LEU A 1058 -35.64 0.13 1.07
CA LEU A 1058 -35.01 1.21 0.31
C LEU A 1058 -33.55 0.91 -0.06
N LYS A 1059 -32.80 0.23 0.82
CA LYS A 1059 -31.43 -0.22 0.51
C LYS A 1059 -31.43 -1.40 -0.47
N SER A 1060 -32.42 -2.30 -0.37
CA SER A 1060 -32.63 -3.40 -1.32
C SER A 1060 -32.94 -2.86 -2.72
N LEU A 1061 -33.80 -1.84 -2.83
CA LEU A 1061 -34.06 -1.13 -4.08
C LEU A 1061 -32.80 -0.42 -4.61
N SER A 1062 -32.02 0.23 -3.73
CA SER A 1062 -30.78 0.90 -4.14
C SER A 1062 -29.76 -0.05 -4.78
N PHE A 1063 -29.53 -1.23 -4.18
CA PHE A 1063 -28.63 -2.22 -4.75
C PHE A 1063 -29.28 -3.00 -5.91
N LEU A 1064 -30.60 -3.18 -5.92
CA LEU A 1064 -31.34 -3.76 -7.04
C LEU A 1064 -31.10 -2.96 -8.32
N PHE A 1065 -31.36 -1.64 -8.31
CA PHE A 1065 -31.11 -0.78 -9.46
C PHE A 1065 -29.62 -0.68 -9.85
N GLU A 1066 -28.69 -0.91 -8.90
CA GLU A 1066 -27.26 -1.00 -9.19
C GLU A 1066 -26.86 -2.29 -9.94
N TYR A 1067 -27.40 -3.46 -9.54
CA TYR A 1067 -27.11 -4.73 -10.20
C TYR A 1067 -27.78 -4.86 -11.58
N ILE A 1068 -29.05 -4.46 -11.70
CA ILE A 1068 -29.85 -4.75 -12.91
C ILE A 1068 -29.61 -3.76 -14.05
N GLY A 1069 -29.04 -2.58 -13.76
CA GLY A 1069 -28.67 -1.56 -14.73
C GLY A 1069 -29.78 -1.22 -15.73
N GLU A 1070 -29.53 -1.53 -17.01
CA GLU A 1070 -30.44 -1.25 -18.14
C GLU A 1070 -31.81 -1.93 -18.04
N MET A 1071 -31.95 -3.01 -17.25
CA MET A 1071 -33.25 -3.63 -16.97
C MET A 1071 -34.14 -2.77 -16.06
N GLY A 1072 -33.60 -1.76 -15.38
CA GLY A 1072 -34.36 -0.91 -14.46
C GLY A 1072 -35.44 -0.05 -15.13
N LYS A 1073 -35.32 0.19 -16.44
CA LYS A 1073 -36.22 1.05 -17.24
C LYS A 1073 -37.67 0.55 -17.21
N ASP A 1074 -37.87 -0.77 -17.17
CA ASP A 1074 -39.19 -1.38 -17.23
C ASP A 1074 -39.91 -1.34 -15.86
N TYR A 1075 -39.19 -0.94 -14.79
CA TYR A 1075 -39.67 -0.95 -13.40
C TYR A 1075 -39.73 0.43 -12.74
N ILE A 1076 -39.15 1.48 -13.35
CA ILE A 1076 -39.09 2.84 -12.77
C ILE A 1076 -40.46 3.36 -12.34
N TYR A 1077 -41.48 3.26 -13.22
CA TYR A 1077 -42.84 3.71 -12.93
C TYR A 1077 -43.50 2.96 -11.76
N ALA A 1078 -43.17 1.68 -11.56
CA ALA A 1078 -43.69 0.89 -10.44
C ALA A 1078 -43.10 1.33 -9.09
N VAL A 1079 -41.81 1.71 -9.06
CA VAL A 1079 -41.11 2.09 -7.82
C VAL A 1079 -41.26 3.58 -7.49
N THR A 1080 -41.58 4.42 -8.47
CA THR A 1080 -41.68 5.89 -8.31
C THR A 1080 -42.56 6.32 -7.11
N PRO A 1081 -43.79 5.80 -6.90
CA PRO A 1081 -44.61 6.17 -5.74
C PRO A 1081 -44.03 5.77 -4.36
N LEU A 1082 -43.18 4.74 -4.31
CA LEU A 1082 -42.48 4.33 -3.08
C LEU A 1082 -41.33 5.30 -2.77
N LEU A 1083 -40.65 5.79 -3.80
CA LEU A 1083 -39.57 6.78 -3.66
C LEU A 1083 -40.10 8.19 -3.34
N GLU A 1084 -41.31 8.55 -3.81
CA GLU A 1084 -42.01 9.77 -3.39
C GLU A 1084 -42.22 9.81 -1.87
N ASP A 1085 -42.86 8.76 -1.32
CA ASP A 1085 -43.11 8.60 0.11
C ASP A 1085 -41.80 8.66 0.93
N ALA A 1086 -40.78 7.89 0.52
CA ALA A 1086 -39.48 7.85 1.18
C ALA A 1086 -38.65 9.16 1.06
N LEU A 1087 -38.96 10.05 0.11
CA LEU A 1087 -38.38 11.40 0.01
C LEU A 1087 -39.16 12.44 0.79
N MET A 1088 -40.45 12.23 1.04
CA MET A 1088 -41.28 13.10 1.88
C MET A 1088 -41.21 12.76 3.37
N ASP A 1089 -40.78 11.55 3.74
CA ASP A 1089 -40.68 11.13 5.14
C ASP A 1089 -39.73 12.03 5.96
N ARG A 1090 -40.04 12.15 7.26
CA ARG A 1090 -39.32 13.00 8.22
C ARG A 1090 -37.90 12.48 8.54
N ASP A 1091 -37.64 11.18 8.44
CA ASP A 1091 -36.33 10.58 8.72
C ASP A 1091 -35.28 10.92 7.64
N LEU A 1092 -34.13 11.40 8.12
CA LEU A 1092 -32.96 11.67 7.29
C LEU A 1092 -32.44 10.41 6.58
N VAL A 1093 -32.60 9.22 7.17
CA VAL A 1093 -32.10 7.97 6.57
C VAL A 1093 -33.01 7.45 5.45
N HIS A 1094 -34.32 7.67 5.54
CA HIS A 1094 -35.26 7.42 4.44
C HIS A 1094 -34.89 8.28 3.23
N ARG A 1095 -34.85 9.61 3.39
CA ARG A 1095 -34.48 10.54 2.30
C ARG A 1095 -33.08 10.25 1.74
N GLN A 1096 -32.11 9.90 2.59
CA GLN A 1096 -30.76 9.51 2.15
C GLN A 1096 -30.75 8.24 1.30
N THR A 1097 -31.52 7.22 1.69
CA THR A 1097 -31.53 5.94 0.96
C THR A 1097 -32.40 5.97 -0.29
N ALA A 1098 -33.47 6.77 -0.31
CA ALA A 1098 -34.21 7.09 -1.53
C ALA A 1098 -33.33 7.85 -2.54
N CYS A 1099 -32.55 8.87 -2.10
CA CYS A 1099 -31.58 9.56 -2.97
C CYS A 1099 -30.54 8.58 -3.56
N ALA A 1100 -30.02 7.65 -2.74
CA ALA A 1100 -29.11 6.62 -3.24
C ALA A 1100 -29.79 5.73 -4.29
N ALA A 1101 -31.01 5.24 -4.07
CA ALA A 1101 -31.73 4.44 -5.05
C ALA A 1101 -31.96 5.20 -6.38
N ILE A 1102 -32.31 6.49 -6.30
CA ILE A 1102 -32.49 7.36 -7.47
C ILE A 1102 -31.18 7.58 -8.22
N LYS A 1103 -30.02 7.68 -7.55
CA LYS A 1103 -28.70 7.71 -8.20
C LYS A 1103 -28.50 6.49 -9.09
N HIS A 1104 -28.66 5.29 -8.54
CA HIS A 1104 -28.40 4.05 -9.29
C HIS A 1104 -29.43 3.85 -10.40
N MET A 1105 -30.70 4.16 -10.15
CA MET A 1105 -31.78 4.10 -11.15
C MET A 1105 -31.56 5.10 -12.30
N ALA A 1106 -31.22 6.36 -12.02
CA ALA A 1106 -30.93 7.35 -13.05
C ALA A 1106 -29.71 6.96 -13.92
N LEU A 1107 -28.65 6.41 -13.31
CA LEU A 1107 -27.47 5.94 -14.03
C LEU A 1107 -27.72 4.65 -14.83
N GLY A 1108 -28.59 3.75 -14.36
CA GLY A 1108 -28.97 2.52 -15.07
C GLY A 1108 -29.95 2.75 -16.23
N VAL A 1109 -30.82 3.75 -16.11
CA VAL A 1109 -31.89 4.06 -17.08
C VAL A 1109 -31.51 5.22 -18.04
N TYR A 1110 -30.30 5.76 -17.93
CA TYR A 1110 -29.75 6.76 -18.86
C TYR A 1110 -29.86 6.30 -20.33
N GLY A 1111 -30.46 7.14 -21.18
CA GLY A 1111 -30.59 6.90 -22.62
C GLY A 1111 -31.75 5.97 -23.03
N PHE A 1112 -32.60 5.54 -22.09
CA PHE A 1112 -33.72 4.63 -22.36
C PHE A 1112 -35.11 5.28 -22.43
N GLY A 1113 -35.21 6.62 -22.38
CA GLY A 1113 -36.49 7.33 -22.58
C GLY A 1113 -37.40 7.33 -21.33
N CYS A 1114 -36.85 7.66 -20.16
CA CYS A 1114 -37.59 7.75 -18.89
C CYS A 1114 -37.29 9.06 -18.15
N GLU A 1115 -37.01 10.13 -18.91
CA GLU A 1115 -36.64 11.45 -18.39
C GLU A 1115 -37.79 12.12 -17.62
N ASP A 1116 -39.04 11.76 -17.91
CA ASP A 1116 -40.25 12.26 -17.25
C ASP A 1116 -40.36 11.78 -15.79
N ALA A 1117 -40.24 10.47 -15.55
CA ALA A 1117 -40.22 9.89 -14.20
C ALA A 1117 -39.02 10.40 -13.39
N LEU A 1118 -37.86 10.60 -14.04
CA LEU A 1118 -36.66 11.14 -13.40
C LEU A 1118 -36.75 12.65 -13.12
N ILE A 1119 -37.49 13.44 -13.92
CA ILE A 1119 -37.84 14.85 -13.61
C ILE A 1119 -38.79 14.91 -12.41
N HIS A 1120 -39.79 14.03 -12.35
CA HIS A 1120 -40.71 13.94 -11.21
C HIS A 1120 -39.99 13.59 -9.91
N LEU A 1121 -39.04 12.64 -9.95
CA LEU A 1121 -38.19 12.31 -8.82
C LEU A 1121 -37.20 13.45 -8.48
N LEU A 1122 -36.65 14.18 -9.46
CA LEU A 1122 -35.83 15.37 -9.22
C LEU A 1122 -36.59 16.42 -8.38
N ASN A 1123 -37.89 16.63 -8.64
CA ASN A 1123 -38.71 17.57 -7.88
C ASN A 1123 -38.83 17.20 -6.39
N HIS A 1124 -38.81 15.90 -6.06
CA HIS A 1124 -38.86 15.41 -4.68
C HIS A 1124 -37.45 15.34 -4.04
N VAL A 1125 -36.39 15.17 -4.84
CA VAL A 1125 -35.00 15.24 -4.37
C VAL A 1125 -34.60 16.68 -4.05
N TRP A 1126 -34.94 17.65 -4.90
CA TRP A 1126 -34.45 19.04 -4.83
C TRP A 1126 -34.61 19.76 -3.48
N PRO A 1127 -35.72 19.61 -2.72
CA PRO A 1127 -35.87 20.23 -1.40
C PRO A 1127 -34.79 19.86 -0.38
N ASN A 1128 -34.12 18.71 -0.53
CA ASN A 1128 -33.05 18.25 0.36
C ASN A 1128 -31.73 19.05 0.19
N ILE A 1129 -31.67 20.01 -0.75
CA ILE A 1129 -30.51 20.85 -1.04
C ILE A 1129 -29.94 21.59 0.18
N PHE A 1130 -30.77 22.00 1.14
CA PHE A 1130 -30.34 22.77 2.32
C PHE A 1130 -30.03 21.92 3.57
N GLU A 1131 -29.97 20.60 3.42
CA GLU A 1131 -29.63 19.69 4.51
C GLU A 1131 -28.21 19.89 5.04
N THR A 1132 -28.01 19.58 6.33
CA THR A 1132 -26.70 19.75 7.00
C THR A 1132 -26.01 18.43 7.36
N SER A 1133 -26.71 17.29 7.26
CA SER A 1133 -26.13 15.97 7.52
C SER A 1133 -25.17 15.57 6.39
N PRO A 1134 -23.87 15.36 6.63
CA PRO A 1134 -22.89 15.09 5.56
C PRO A 1134 -23.26 13.88 4.68
N HIS A 1135 -23.90 12.86 5.26
CA HIS A 1135 -24.31 11.65 4.54
C HIS A 1135 -25.51 11.88 3.62
N LEU A 1136 -26.48 12.72 4.03
CA LEU A 1136 -27.60 13.11 3.18
C LEU A 1136 -27.16 14.12 2.12
N VAL A 1137 -26.33 15.11 2.47
CA VAL A 1137 -25.73 16.05 1.51
C VAL A 1137 -24.89 15.32 0.46
N GLN A 1138 -24.16 14.26 0.82
CA GLN A 1138 -23.46 13.43 -0.16
C GLN A 1138 -24.45 12.65 -1.02
N ALA A 1139 -25.42 11.93 -0.44
CA ALA A 1139 -26.40 11.17 -1.22
C ALA A 1139 -27.24 12.05 -2.18
N PHE A 1140 -27.50 13.31 -1.79
CA PHE A 1140 -28.13 14.32 -2.63
C PHE A 1140 -27.22 14.79 -3.76
N MET A 1141 -25.96 15.16 -3.49
CA MET A 1141 -25.00 15.54 -4.55
C MET A 1141 -24.80 14.39 -5.55
N ASP A 1142 -24.65 13.17 -5.04
CA ASP A 1142 -24.53 11.94 -5.82
C ASP A 1142 -25.79 11.68 -6.69
N SER A 1143 -27.00 11.89 -6.16
CA SER A 1143 -28.25 11.68 -6.92
C SER A 1143 -28.50 12.77 -7.96
N ILE A 1144 -28.16 14.03 -7.66
CA ILE A 1144 -28.15 15.12 -8.65
C ILE A 1144 -27.11 14.87 -9.75
N GLU A 1145 -25.96 14.25 -9.46
CA GLU A 1145 -25.00 13.83 -10.49
C GLU A 1145 -25.54 12.66 -11.35
N GLY A 1146 -26.23 11.68 -10.76
CA GLY A 1146 -26.93 10.65 -11.52
C GLY A 1146 -28.02 11.22 -12.44
N LEU A 1147 -28.83 12.14 -11.92
CA LEU A 1147 -29.88 12.85 -12.66
C LEU A 1147 -29.31 13.82 -13.71
N ARG A 1148 -28.11 14.40 -13.51
CA ARG A 1148 -27.40 15.20 -14.53
C ARG A 1148 -27.10 14.38 -15.78
N VAL A 1149 -26.67 13.12 -15.60
CA VAL A 1149 -26.40 12.21 -16.73
C VAL A 1149 -27.72 11.83 -17.39
N ALA A 1150 -28.72 11.43 -16.62
CA ALA A 1150 -30.00 10.96 -17.15
C ALA A 1150 -30.85 12.03 -17.86
N LEU A 1151 -30.94 13.24 -17.29
CA LEU A 1151 -31.79 14.34 -17.77
C LEU A 1151 -31.05 15.36 -18.66
N GLY A 1152 -29.74 15.20 -18.78
CA GLY A 1152 -28.83 16.18 -19.37
C GLY A 1152 -28.53 17.38 -18.44
N PRO A 1153 -27.35 18.01 -18.58
CA PRO A 1153 -26.93 19.08 -17.69
C PRO A 1153 -27.81 20.34 -17.78
N ASN A 1154 -28.44 20.58 -18.93
CA ASN A 1154 -29.28 21.76 -19.15
C ASN A 1154 -30.58 21.74 -18.32
N LYS A 1155 -31.11 20.55 -17.97
CA LYS A 1155 -32.24 20.44 -17.04
C LYS A 1155 -31.83 20.77 -15.60
N ILE A 1156 -30.70 20.24 -15.13
CA ILE A 1156 -30.17 20.57 -13.80
C ILE A 1156 -29.79 22.05 -13.71
N LEU A 1157 -29.22 22.63 -14.77
CA LEU A 1157 -28.90 24.07 -14.84
C LEU A 1157 -30.13 24.95 -14.58
N GLN A 1158 -31.31 24.62 -15.14
CA GLN A 1158 -32.54 25.38 -14.95
C GLN A 1158 -32.98 25.48 -13.47
N TYR A 1159 -32.69 24.46 -12.66
CA TYR A 1159 -32.94 24.47 -11.21
C TYR A 1159 -31.83 25.27 -10.49
N VAL A 1160 -30.57 25.10 -10.90
CA VAL A 1160 -29.39 25.76 -10.29
C VAL A 1160 -29.38 27.28 -10.50
N LEU A 1161 -29.81 27.80 -11.66
CA LEU A 1161 -29.73 29.23 -12.00
C LEU A 1161 -30.38 30.15 -10.95
N GLN A 1162 -31.44 29.69 -10.29
CA GLN A 1162 -32.21 30.45 -9.31
C GLN A 1162 -31.39 30.83 -8.05
N GLY A 1163 -30.44 29.98 -7.65
CA GLY A 1163 -29.70 30.16 -6.39
C GLY A 1163 -28.30 30.76 -6.52
N LEU A 1164 -27.70 30.79 -7.72
CA LEU A 1164 -26.31 31.23 -7.93
C LEU A 1164 -26.03 32.66 -7.47
N PHE A 1165 -26.94 33.58 -7.79
CA PHE A 1165 -26.84 35.00 -7.43
C PHE A 1165 -27.85 35.42 -6.34
N HIS A 1166 -28.48 34.46 -5.67
CA HIS A 1166 -29.47 34.70 -4.62
C HIS A 1166 -28.88 35.56 -3.46
N PRO A 1167 -29.61 36.52 -2.86
CA PRO A 1167 -29.03 37.45 -1.87
C PRO A 1167 -28.43 36.78 -0.63
N ALA A 1168 -29.03 35.69 -0.14
CA ALA A 1168 -28.52 34.97 1.03
C ALA A 1168 -27.28 34.11 0.69
N ARG A 1169 -26.15 34.41 1.34
CA ARG A 1169 -24.87 33.70 1.13
C ARG A 1169 -24.98 32.17 1.28
N LYS A 1170 -25.69 31.67 2.30
CA LYS A 1170 -25.89 30.23 2.52
C LYS A 1170 -26.52 29.51 1.32
N VAL A 1171 -27.37 30.19 0.56
CA VAL A 1171 -27.98 29.64 -0.66
C VAL A 1171 -26.93 29.57 -1.77
N ARG A 1172 -26.21 30.68 -2.01
CA ARG A 1172 -25.13 30.72 -3.00
C ARG A 1172 -24.08 29.64 -2.74
N ASP A 1173 -23.59 29.52 -1.51
CA ASP A 1173 -22.52 28.59 -1.14
C ASP A 1173 -22.88 27.12 -1.52
N VAL A 1174 -24.15 26.73 -1.44
CA VAL A 1174 -24.63 25.40 -1.86
C VAL A 1174 -24.88 25.32 -3.37
N TYR A 1175 -25.54 26.31 -3.96
CA TYR A 1175 -25.86 26.29 -5.40
C TYR A 1175 -24.61 26.37 -6.28
N TRP A 1176 -23.58 27.11 -5.86
CA TRP A 1176 -22.26 27.09 -6.50
C TRP A 1176 -21.57 25.73 -6.38
N LYS A 1177 -21.74 24.99 -5.27
CA LYS A 1177 -21.22 23.62 -5.15
C LYS A 1177 -21.85 22.67 -6.17
N ILE A 1178 -23.16 22.79 -6.41
CA ILE A 1178 -23.87 22.00 -7.45
C ILE A 1178 -23.40 22.44 -8.83
N TYR A 1179 -23.32 23.74 -9.10
CA TYR A 1179 -22.81 24.27 -10.37
C TYR A 1179 -21.38 23.82 -10.68
N ASN A 1180 -20.50 23.72 -9.68
CA ASN A 1180 -19.14 23.23 -9.89
C ASN A 1180 -19.15 21.75 -10.34
N SER A 1181 -19.99 20.89 -9.73
CA SER A 1181 -20.18 19.49 -10.17
C SER A 1181 -20.83 19.40 -11.57
N LEU A 1182 -21.76 20.30 -11.87
CA LEU A 1182 -22.40 20.42 -13.18
C LEU A 1182 -21.40 20.81 -14.27
N TYR A 1183 -20.57 21.81 -14.00
CA TYR A 1183 -19.54 22.35 -14.89
C TYR A 1183 -18.43 21.32 -15.16
N ILE A 1184 -17.88 20.71 -14.11
CA ILE A 1184 -16.87 19.64 -14.23
C ILE A 1184 -17.38 18.47 -15.07
N GLY A 1185 -18.66 18.10 -14.91
CA GLY A 1185 -19.26 16.97 -15.61
C GLY A 1185 -19.85 17.26 -17.00
N GLY A 1186 -19.77 18.49 -17.52
CA GLY A 1186 -20.49 18.86 -18.75
C GLY A 1186 -20.27 20.26 -19.31
N GLN A 1187 -19.10 20.87 -19.09
CA GLN A 1187 -18.77 22.25 -19.50
C GLN A 1187 -19.25 22.64 -20.92
N ASP A 1188 -18.98 21.81 -21.92
CA ASP A 1188 -19.33 22.10 -23.32
C ASP A 1188 -20.86 22.05 -23.56
N ALA A 1189 -21.55 21.06 -23.00
CA ALA A 1189 -23.01 20.94 -23.12
C ALA A 1189 -23.77 22.11 -22.45
N LEU A 1190 -23.17 22.76 -21.44
CA LEU A 1190 -23.71 23.96 -20.80
C LEU A 1190 -23.68 25.20 -21.71
N VAL A 1191 -22.84 25.24 -22.75
CA VAL A 1191 -22.75 26.38 -23.69
C VAL A 1191 -24.11 26.68 -24.32
N ALA A 1192 -24.88 25.64 -24.64
CA ALA A 1192 -26.26 25.75 -25.15
C ALA A 1192 -27.31 25.99 -24.05
N GLY A 1193 -26.99 25.72 -22.78
CA GLY A 1193 -27.91 25.89 -21.64
C GLY A 1193 -27.87 27.25 -20.95
N TYR A 1194 -26.77 28.01 -21.08
CA TYR A 1194 -26.63 29.30 -20.40
C TYR A 1194 -27.69 30.33 -20.83
N PRO A 1195 -28.36 31.01 -19.87
CA PRO A 1195 -29.36 32.01 -20.18
C PRO A 1195 -28.74 33.23 -20.87
N ARG A 1196 -29.51 33.90 -21.73
CA ARG A 1196 -29.11 35.15 -22.37
C ARG A 1196 -29.13 36.29 -21.35
N ILE A 1197 -27.96 36.83 -21.03
CA ILE A 1197 -27.80 38.01 -20.17
C ILE A 1197 -27.71 39.25 -21.09
N ALA A 1198 -28.50 40.29 -20.79
CA ALA A 1198 -28.45 41.55 -21.51
C ALA A 1198 -27.16 42.33 -21.17
N ASN A 1199 -26.64 43.10 -22.13
CA ASN A 1199 -25.50 43.98 -21.91
C ASN A 1199 -25.83 45.06 -20.86
N ASP A 1200 -24.82 45.48 -20.10
CA ASP A 1200 -24.89 46.68 -19.26
C ASP A 1200 -24.10 47.85 -19.90
N PRO A 1201 -24.16 49.09 -19.39
CA PRO A 1201 -23.45 50.23 -19.98
C PRO A 1201 -21.90 50.17 -19.95
N LYS A 1202 -21.31 49.13 -19.36
CA LYS A 1202 -19.85 48.91 -19.22
C LYS A 1202 -19.40 47.58 -19.84
N ASN A 1203 -20.28 46.58 -19.90
CA ASN A 1203 -19.96 45.20 -20.26
C ASN A 1203 -20.89 44.64 -21.33
N GLN A 1204 -20.32 43.96 -22.33
CA GLN A 1204 -21.08 43.17 -23.30
C GLN A 1204 -21.16 41.72 -22.82
N TYR A 1205 -22.39 41.21 -22.63
CA TYR A 1205 -22.69 39.87 -22.10
C TYR A 1205 -23.47 38.99 -23.09
N ILE A 1206 -23.96 39.57 -24.20
CA ILE A 1206 -24.63 38.83 -25.29
C ILE A 1206 -23.58 38.16 -26.18
N ARG A 1207 -23.81 36.87 -26.49
CA ARG A 1207 -23.04 36.06 -27.45
C ARG A 1207 -23.68 36.16 -28.84
N TYR A 1208 -23.35 37.21 -29.59
CA TYR A 1208 -24.01 37.54 -30.87
C TYR A 1208 -23.84 36.46 -31.95
N GLU A 1209 -22.83 35.61 -31.84
CA GLU A 1209 -22.57 34.48 -32.73
C GLU A 1209 -23.72 33.44 -32.68
N LEU A 1210 -24.49 33.42 -31.58
CA LEU A 1210 -25.68 32.57 -31.42
C LEU A 1210 -26.97 33.24 -31.93
N ASP A 1211 -26.92 34.52 -32.33
CA ASP A 1211 -28.01 35.22 -33.02
C ASP A 1211 -27.91 35.11 -34.55
N TYR A 1212 -26.85 34.48 -35.08
CA TYR A 1212 -26.66 34.32 -36.53
C TYR A 1212 -27.66 33.32 -37.10
N ILE A 1213 -28.53 33.82 -37.98
CA ILE A 1213 -29.40 33.03 -38.87
C ILE A 1213 -28.82 33.16 -40.28
N LEU A 1214 -28.49 32.03 -40.90
CA LEU A 1214 -27.87 31.91 -42.23
C LEU A 1214 -28.83 31.23 -43.21
#